data_AF-A0A8H6XR07-F1
#
_entry.id   AF-A0A8H6XR07-F1
#
_cell.length_a   1.000
_cell.length_b   1.000
_cell.length_c   1.000
_cell.angle_alpha   90.00
_cell.angle_beta   90.00
_cell.angle_gamma   90.00
#
_symmetry.space_group_name_H-M   'P 1'
#
loop_
_entity.id
_entity.type
_entity.pdbx_description
1 polymer ?
#
loop_
_entity_poly.entity_id
_entity_poly.type
_entity_poly.pdbx_seq_one_letter_code
_entity_poly.pdbx_strand_id
1 'polypeptide(L)'
;MDETSAIDLLLLRAVKDKTIETTQWASEIVKELSCLPLAVIQAGAYISKFNCLYQYLSIYRQNCAKILRQHPTQSHDDYRWTVYTTWEISFRQLSKAAARFLQLCSLLHHENIPEAIFEQAAAWTINNDRQKAQNLQEAGEFLHNFRSNSGTWDQQCLMDIVAEIQGYSLIDRHNIRNTLSIHPLVHSWCRDTLDDESMARECMTDIIGMSVQSTEDAYLFRIGLMSHVDSLIQEPATIRSMFQKEYAHIYYDSGRFKEAEQLNSIVLERQKGFLGADHPKMLSVMANLAATYCQLGRYQEAEPLEGIVLEKWKRSLGADHPDTLSVMGNLASTYHKLGRYQEAEQLESIVLEKQKQLLGADHPKTLSAMGNLAGTYRKLGRYQEAEPLEGIVLEKRKQLLGADHPHTLWAMGNLASTYRKLGRYQEAEPLEGIVLEKRKQLLGADHPHTLWAMGNLASTYRKLRRYQEAEPLDSIVLEKRKQLQGADHPDTLEAMANLAATYHELGRYQEAEPLEGIVLEKRKQLLGADHPETLQAMANLAGTYRQLGRYQEAELLESIVLEKQKQLQGADHPKTLSAMGNLAATYRKLGRYQEAEQLQGIVLEKRKQLLGADHPKTLSAMKNLAATYCKLGRYQEAEELKAFSHKHVRM
;
A
#
# COMPACT_ATOMS: atom_id res chain seq x y z
N MET A 1 15.42 34.91 -23.34
CA MET A 1 16.35 35.67 -22.47
C MET A 1 16.71 36.95 -23.21
N ASP A 2 17.02 38.05 -22.52
CA ASP A 2 17.49 39.26 -23.22
C ASP A 2 18.86 39.02 -23.87
N GLU A 3 19.19 39.81 -24.90
CA GLU A 3 20.39 39.61 -25.71
C GLU A 3 21.67 39.73 -24.87
N THR A 4 21.74 40.69 -23.95
CA THR A 4 22.92 40.92 -23.11
C THR A 4 23.20 39.71 -22.23
N SER A 5 22.18 39.21 -21.53
CA SER A 5 22.29 37.98 -20.73
C SER A 5 22.64 36.76 -21.59
N ALA A 6 22.16 36.69 -22.85
CA ALA A 6 22.50 35.63 -23.78
C ALA A 6 23.97 35.66 -24.22
N ILE A 7 24.51 36.84 -24.51
CA ILE A 7 25.93 37.04 -24.84
C ILE A 7 26.81 36.62 -23.67
N ASP A 8 26.46 37.07 -22.46
CA ASP A 8 27.21 36.74 -21.26
C ASP A 8 27.19 35.24 -20.98
N LEU A 9 26.04 34.58 -21.15
CA LEU A 9 25.91 33.13 -21.03
C LEU A 9 26.74 32.39 -22.08
N LEU A 10 26.73 32.85 -23.34
CA LEU A 10 27.49 32.23 -24.43
C LEU A 10 28.99 32.33 -24.17
N LEU A 11 29.50 33.52 -23.84
CA LEU A 11 30.93 33.75 -23.59
C LEU A 11 31.42 33.00 -22.35
N LEU A 12 30.59 32.95 -21.31
CA LEU A 12 30.86 32.16 -20.10
C LEU A 12 31.00 30.67 -20.44
N ARG A 13 30.06 30.12 -21.21
CA ARG A 13 30.09 28.69 -21.61
C ARG A 13 31.17 28.38 -22.64
N ALA A 14 31.48 29.32 -23.52
CA ALA A 14 32.56 29.21 -24.51
C ALA A 14 33.96 29.33 -23.89
N VAL A 15 34.06 29.72 -22.61
CA VAL A 15 35.33 30.02 -21.92
C VAL A 15 36.12 31.07 -22.70
N LYS A 16 35.46 32.21 -22.95
CA LYS A 16 36.01 33.34 -23.71
C LYS A 16 36.02 34.62 -22.92
N ASP A 17 37.14 35.33 -22.99
CA ASP A 17 37.26 36.66 -22.43
C ASP A 17 36.35 37.63 -23.19
N LYS A 18 35.74 38.55 -22.44
CA LYS A 18 34.85 39.56 -22.98
C LYS A 18 35.68 40.71 -23.56
N THR A 19 35.88 40.68 -24.87
CA THR A 19 36.50 41.75 -25.67
C THR A 19 35.46 42.32 -26.63
N ILE A 20 35.76 43.45 -27.28
CA ILE A 20 34.86 44.07 -28.26
C ILE A 20 34.57 43.09 -29.41
N GLU A 21 35.59 42.41 -29.92
CA GLU A 21 35.49 41.44 -31.02
C GLU A 21 34.72 40.18 -30.62
N THR A 22 35.00 39.58 -29.45
CA THR A 22 34.29 38.38 -29.00
C THR A 22 32.83 38.68 -28.67
N THR A 23 32.54 39.87 -28.16
CA THR A 23 31.16 40.34 -27.90
C THR A 23 30.39 40.52 -29.20
N GLN A 24 31.03 41.03 -30.26
CA GLN A 24 30.38 41.20 -31.56
C GLN A 24 30.02 39.85 -32.19
N TRP A 25 30.96 38.89 -32.24
CA TRP A 25 30.67 37.54 -32.76
C TRP A 25 29.63 36.82 -31.90
N ALA A 26 29.68 36.97 -30.57
CA ALA A 26 28.68 36.40 -29.68
C ALA A 26 27.28 37.01 -29.93
N SER A 27 27.16 38.32 -30.15
CA SER A 27 25.89 38.98 -30.49
C SER A 27 25.26 38.39 -31.76
N GLU A 28 26.06 38.18 -32.81
CA GLU A 28 25.58 37.57 -34.05
C GLU A 28 25.07 36.14 -33.84
N ILE A 29 25.79 35.33 -33.05
CA ILE A 29 25.39 33.95 -32.74
C ILE A 29 24.11 33.93 -31.91
N VAL A 30 24.02 34.70 -30.82
CA VAL A 30 22.84 34.64 -29.95
C VAL A 30 21.58 35.17 -30.64
N LYS A 31 21.72 36.12 -31.57
CA LYS A 31 20.61 36.59 -32.42
C LYS A 31 20.10 35.48 -33.34
N GLU A 32 21.01 34.79 -34.02
CA GLU A 32 20.64 33.66 -34.88
C GLU A 32 19.98 32.51 -34.08
N LEU A 33 20.44 32.31 -32.84
CA LEU A 33 19.86 31.34 -31.90
C LEU A 33 18.61 31.84 -31.16
N SER A 34 18.04 32.98 -31.58
CA SER A 34 16.84 33.60 -31.00
C SER A 34 16.92 33.82 -29.48
N CYS A 35 18.13 33.99 -28.93
CA CYS A 35 18.40 34.14 -27.51
C CYS A 35 17.80 33.02 -26.62
N LEU A 36 17.68 31.80 -27.19
CA LEU A 36 17.17 30.62 -26.49
C LEU A 36 18.26 30.08 -25.55
N PRO A 37 18.03 30.07 -24.21
CA PRO A 37 19.07 29.67 -23.25
C PRO A 37 19.69 28.30 -23.55
N LEU A 38 18.85 27.34 -23.94
CA LEU A 38 19.31 25.99 -24.24
C LEU A 38 20.22 25.94 -25.47
N ALA A 39 19.80 26.54 -26.60
CA ALA A 39 20.63 26.61 -27.80
C ALA A 39 21.95 27.36 -27.55
N VAL A 40 21.91 28.42 -26.75
CA VAL A 40 23.09 29.22 -26.36
C VAL A 40 24.06 28.39 -25.51
N ILE A 41 23.58 27.63 -24.53
CA ILE A 41 24.42 26.75 -23.70
C ILE A 41 25.12 25.69 -24.56
N GLN A 42 24.38 25.06 -25.48
CA GLN A 42 24.92 24.03 -26.39
C GLN A 42 25.95 24.61 -27.34
N ALA A 43 25.65 25.76 -27.95
CA ALA A 43 26.58 26.49 -28.81
C ALA A 43 27.86 26.84 -28.04
N GLY A 44 27.73 27.36 -26.82
CA GLY A 44 28.87 27.67 -25.95
C GLY A 44 29.73 26.45 -25.66
N ALA A 45 29.12 25.31 -25.32
CA ALA A 45 29.83 24.05 -25.07
C ALA A 45 30.62 23.58 -26.32
N TYR A 46 29.99 23.62 -27.50
CA TYR A 46 30.67 23.29 -28.76
C TYR A 46 31.82 24.25 -29.07
N ILE A 47 31.58 25.56 -28.93
CA ILE A 47 32.57 26.61 -29.19
C ILE A 47 33.78 26.45 -28.25
N SER A 48 33.55 26.14 -26.98
CA SER A 48 34.61 25.90 -26.01
C SER A 48 35.51 24.75 -26.45
N LYS A 49 34.91 23.63 -26.87
CA LYS A 49 35.63 22.41 -27.24
C LYS A 49 36.46 22.54 -28.53
N PHE A 50 35.96 23.28 -29.52
CA PHE A 50 36.64 23.46 -30.81
C PHE A 50 37.33 24.82 -30.98
N ASN A 51 37.25 25.69 -29.97
CA ASN A 51 37.78 27.05 -30.03
C ASN A 51 37.33 27.82 -31.29
N CYS A 52 36.05 27.74 -31.65
CA CYS A 52 35.57 28.12 -32.98
C CYS A 52 34.55 29.28 -32.99
N LEU A 53 34.63 30.23 -32.04
CA LEU A 53 33.63 31.30 -31.86
C LEU A 53 33.31 32.04 -33.17
N TYR A 54 34.33 32.46 -33.92
CA TYR A 54 34.18 33.17 -35.20
C TYR A 54 33.54 32.29 -36.30
N GLN A 55 33.85 30.99 -36.32
CA GLN A 55 33.43 30.07 -37.38
C GLN A 55 32.06 29.44 -37.10
N TYR A 56 31.62 29.42 -35.83
CA TYR A 56 30.45 28.70 -35.37
C TYR A 56 29.17 29.07 -36.13
N LEU A 57 28.94 30.37 -36.38
CA LEU A 57 27.75 30.81 -37.09
C LEU A 57 27.66 30.24 -38.52
N SER A 58 28.80 30.11 -39.20
CA SER A 58 28.85 29.50 -40.53
C SER A 58 28.54 27.99 -40.49
N ILE A 59 29.07 27.29 -39.49
CA ILE A 59 28.81 25.85 -39.24
C ILE A 59 27.32 25.65 -38.94
N TYR A 60 26.75 26.52 -38.09
CA TYR A 60 25.34 26.50 -37.73
C TYR A 60 24.44 26.65 -38.95
N ARG A 61 24.63 27.70 -39.76
CA ARG A 61 23.81 27.94 -40.96
C ARG A 61 23.90 26.80 -41.98
N GLN A 62 25.09 26.23 -42.18
CA GLN A 62 25.26 25.09 -43.09
C GLN A 62 24.50 23.84 -42.62
N ASN A 63 24.51 23.54 -41.31
CA ASN A 63 23.80 22.39 -40.78
C ASN A 63 22.29 22.63 -40.69
N CYS A 64 21.86 23.83 -40.33
CA CYS A 64 20.45 24.23 -40.36
C CYS A 64 19.85 24.00 -41.76
N ALA A 65 20.55 24.47 -42.80
CA ALA A 65 20.12 24.26 -44.19
C ALA A 65 20.08 22.79 -44.61
N LYS A 66 20.93 21.91 -44.05
CA LYS A 66 20.88 20.46 -44.32
C LYS A 66 19.66 19.81 -43.67
N ILE A 67 19.40 20.13 -42.41
CA ILE A 67 18.28 19.58 -41.64
C ILE A 67 16.94 20.00 -42.27
N LEU A 68 16.80 21.28 -42.62
CA LEU A 68 15.59 21.81 -43.28
C LEU A 68 15.31 21.16 -44.65
N ARG A 69 16.35 20.72 -45.37
CA ARG A 69 16.18 19.97 -46.63
C ARG A 69 15.71 18.54 -46.43
N GLN A 70 16.04 17.93 -45.29
CA GLN A 70 15.70 16.54 -44.98
C GLN A 70 14.27 16.38 -44.42
N HIS A 71 13.74 17.41 -43.75
CA HIS A 71 12.42 17.35 -43.10
C HIS A 71 11.52 18.57 -43.40
N PRO A 72 10.98 18.70 -44.63
CA PRO A 72 10.27 19.91 -45.08
C PRO A 72 8.82 20.07 -44.59
N THR A 73 8.21 19.06 -43.94
CA THR A 73 6.75 19.00 -43.69
C THR A 73 6.30 19.14 -42.24
N GLN A 74 7.22 19.33 -41.28
CA GLN A 74 6.84 19.52 -39.87
C GLN A 74 6.59 21.00 -39.55
N SER A 75 5.50 21.27 -38.82
CA SER A 75 5.04 22.61 -38.39
C SER A 75 6.20 23.53 -37.98
N HIS A 76 6.17 24.77 -38.50
CA HIS A 76 7.15 25.85 -38.29
C HIS A 76 7.23 26.33 -36.84
N ASP A 77 7.85 25.55 -35.96
CA ASP A 77 8.30 26.05 -34.66
C ASP A 77 9.80 26.35 -34.76
N ASP A 78 10.14 27.62 -35.05
CA ASP A 78 11.52 28.11 -35.16
C ASP A 78 12.36 27.76 -33.92
N TYR A 79 11.70 27.62 -32.77
CA TYR A 79 12.29 27.14 -31.52
C TYR A 79 12.87 25.72 -31.66
N ARG A 80 12.08 24.76 -32.15
CA ARG A 80 12.48 23.35 -32.24
C ARG A 80 13.67 23.18 -33.18
N TRP A 81 13.65 23.82 -34.35
CA TRP A 81 14.72 23.69 -35.34
C TRP A 81 16.03 24.35 -34.93
N THR A 82 15.96 25.50 -34.28
CA THR A 82 17.14 26.18 -33.75
C THR A 82 17.89 25.26 -32.79
N VAL A 83 17.13 24.67 -31.86
CA VAL A 83 17.73 23.81 -30.84
C VAL A 83 18.17 22.46 -31.44
N TYR A 84 17.38 21.86 -32.33
CA TYR A 84 17.74 20.62 -33.06
C TYR A 84 19.03 20.79 -33.85
N THR A 85 19.22 21.94 -34.50
CA THR A 85 20.45 22.24 -35.24
C THR A 85 21.65 22.29 -34.30
N THR A 86 21.53 22.94 -33.15
CA THR A 86 22.64 22.97 -32.17
C THR A 86 22.98 21.59 -31.63
N TRP A 87 22.00 20.71 -31.46
CA TRP A 87 22.24 19.33 -31.01
C TRP A 87 22.83 18.44 -32.09
N GLU A 88 22.32 18.48 -33.32
CA GLU A 88 22.87 17.71 -34.43
C GLU A 88 24.36 18.00 -34.62
N ILE A 89 24.75 19.28 -34.55
CA ILE A 89 26.14 19.70 -34.67
C ILE A 89 27.01 19.06 -33.59
N SER A 90 26.56 19.09 -32.33
CA SER A 90 27.26 18.49 -31.20
C SER A 90 27.25 16.95 -31.23
N PHE A 91 26.12 16.34 -31.57
CA PHE A 91 25.93 14.89 -31.62
C PHE A 91 26.84 14.24 -32.66
N ARG A 92 27.01 14.86 -33.84
CA ARG A 92 27.92 14.37 -34.89
C ARG A 92 29.39 14.33 -34.48
N GLN A 93 29.76 15.00 -33.39
CA GLN A 93 31.13 14.97 -32.85
C GLN A 93 31.32 13.90 -31.79
N LEU A 94 30.25 13.25 -31.32
CA LEU A 94 30.34 12.17 -30.35
C LEU A 94 31.00 10.94 -30.98
N SER A 95 31.77 10.22 -30.18
CA SER A 95 32.20 8.87 -30.49
C SER A 95 31.00 7.97 -30.76
N LYS A 96 31.19 6.91 -31.55
CA LYS A 96 30.11 5.96 -31.86
C LYS A 96 29.47 5.37 -30.59
N ALA A 97 30.28 5.10 -29.56
CA ALA A 97 29.81 4.60 -28.28
C ALA A 97 28.97 5.65 -27.53
N ALA A 98 29.42 6.90 -27.46
CA ALA A 98 28.69 7.99 -26.81
C ALA A 98 27.38 8.34 -27.52
N ALA A 99 27.39 8.40 -28.86
CA ALA A 99 26.19 8.60 -29.67
C ALA A 99 25.15 7.48 -29.43
N ARG A 100 25.58 6.21 -29.49
CA ARG A 100 24.71 5.05 -29.24
C ARG A 100 24.19 5.02 -27.81
N PHE A 101 25.02 5.34 -26.82
CA PHE A 101 24.61 5.44 -25.42
C PHE A 101 23.50 6.49 -25.22
N LEU A 102 23.69 7.70 -25.76
CA LEU A 102 22.69 8.76 -25.67
C LEU A 102 21.37 8.37 -26.37
N GLN A 103 21.46 7.75 -27.56
CA GLN A 103 20.32 7.24 -28.29
C GLN A 103 19.53 6.18 -27.52
N LEU A 104 20.21 5.20 -26.90
CA LEU A 104 19.53 4.18 -26.09
C LEU A 104 18.91 4.76 -24.81
N CYS A 105 19.62 5.66 -24.13
CA CYS A 105 19.07 6.39 -22.97
C CYS A 105 17.83 7.22 -23.34
N SER A 106 17.73 7.70 -24.58
CA SER A 106 16.55 8.42 -25.05
C SER A 106 15.29 7.55 -25.09
N LEU A 107 15.40 6.21 -25.14
CA LEU A 107 14.24 5.31 -25.08
C LEU A 107 13.66 5.15 -23.67
N LEU A 108 14.43 5.50 -22.64
CA LEU A 108 14.01 5.49 -21.24
C LEU A 108 13.29 6.81 -20.91
N HIS A 109 12.61 6.88 -19.75
CA HIS A 109 12.13 8.17 -19.24
C HIS A 109 13.29 9.18 -19.11
N HIS A 110 13.06 10.45 -19.48
CA HIS A 110 14.11 11.47 -19.64
C HIS A 110 14.77 11.95 -18.32
N GLU A 111 14.27 11.51 -17.18
CA GLU A 111 14.76 11.86 -15.84
C GLU A 111 15.07 10.62 -15.02
N ASN A 112 16.05 10.74 -14.12
CA ASN A 112 16.44 9.74 -13.12
C ASN A 112 16.89 8.39 -13.70
N ILE A 113 17.48 8.38 -14.91
CA ILE A 113 18.00 7.16 -15.56
C ILE A 113 19.14 6.58 -14.70
N PRO A 114 18.98 5.42 -14.05
CA PRO A 114 20.00 4.88 -13.16
C PRO A 114 21.16 4.26 -13.95
N GLU A 115 22.40 4.67 -13.64
CA GLU A 115 23.61 4.08 -14.22
C GLU A 115 23.73 2.58 -13.92
N ALA A 116 23.16 2.16 -12.78
CA ALA A 116 23.11 0.77 -12.33
C ALA A 116 22.43 -0.19 -13.32
N ILE A 117 21.57 0.30 -14.23
CA ILE A 117 21.00 -0.51 -15.32
C ILE A 117 22.13 -1.15 -16.14
N PHE A 118 23.12 -0.35 -16.54
CA PHE A 118 24.20 -0.79 -17.41
C PHE A 118 25.22 -1.67 -16.67
N GLU A 119 25.54 -1.31 -15.43
CA GLU A 119 26.43 -2.08 -14.57
C GLU A 119 25.88 -3.49 -14.32
N GLN A 120 24.62 -3.59 -13.87
CA GLN A 120 24.00 -4.87 -13.54
C GLN A 120 23.80 -5.73 -14.79
N ALA A 121 23.43 -5.13 -15.93
CA ALA A 121 23.32 -5.83 -17.20
C ALA A 121 24.68 -6.36 -17.68
N ALA A 122 25.75 -5.56 -17.57
CA ALA A 122 27.10 -6.01 -17.91
C ALA A 122 27.53 -7.18 -17.01
N ALA A 123 27.30 -7.10 -15.70
CA ALA A 123 27.58 -8.20 -14.78
C ALA A 123 26.81 -9.48 -15.14
N TRP A 124 25.54 -9.36 -15.54
CA TRP A 124 24.73 -10.51 -15.99
C TRP A 124 25.35 -11.21 -17.21
N THR A 125 25.80 -10.45 -18.22
CA THR A 125 26.39 -11.04 -19.44
C THR A 125 27.71 -11.77 -19.19
N ILE A 126 28.47 -11.40 -18.16
CA ILE A 126 29.72 -12.07 -17.78
C ILE A 126 29.43 -13.43 -17.11
N ASN A 127 28.38 -13.47 -16.29
CA ASN A 127 28.04 -14.63 -15.46
C ASN A 127 27.17 -15.68 -16.19
N ASN A 128 26.65 -15.37 -17.38
CA ASN A 128 25.73 -16.24 -18.12
C ASN A 128 26.37 -16.86 -19.37
N ASP A 129 25.87 -18.04 -19.74
CA ASP A 129 26.38 -18.89 -20.83
C ASP A 129 26.53 -18.18 -22.18
N ARG A 130 27.61 -18.48 -22.92
CA ARG A 130 27.91 -17.93 -24.26
C ARG A 130 26.76 -18.11 -25.24
N GLN A 131 26.01 -19.20 -25.13
CA GLN A 131 24.88 -19.48 -26.02
C GLN A 131 23.64 -18.62 -25.74
N LYS A 132 23.43 -18.19 -24.48
CA LYS A 132 22.40 -17.19 -24.16
C LYS A 132 22.81 -15.79 -24.60
N ALA A 133 24.10 -15.48 -24.51
CA ALA A 133 24.66 -14.22 -24.96
C ALA A 133 24.58 -14.05 -26.49
N GLN A 134 24.63 -15.14 -27.27
CA GLN A 134 24.48 -15.10 -28.73
C GLN A 134 23.11 -14.54 -29.18
N ASN A 135 22.03 -14.82 -28.45
CA ASN A 135 20.69 -14.27 -28.75
C ASN A 135 20.54 -12.78 -28.35
N LEU A 136 21.54 -12.23 -27.65
CA LEU A 136 21.56 -10.87 -27.11
C LEU A 136 22.70 -10.05 -27.74
N GLN A 137 23.07 -10.36 -28.98
CA GLN A 137 24.27 -9.83 -29.64
C GLN A 137 24.34 -8.29 -29.60
N GLU A 138 23.25 -7.61 -29.98
CA GLU A 138 23.11 -6.14 -29.93
C GLU A 138 23.45 -5.55 -28.55
N ALA A 139 22.78 -6.06 -27.50
CA ALA A 139 22.97 -5.58 -26.13
C ALA A 139 24.36 -5.94 -25.60
N GLY A 140 24.88 -7.12 -25.94
CA GLY A 140 26.21 -7.57 -25.57
C GLY A 140 27.33 -6.71 -26.19
N GLU A 141 27.22 -6.40 -27.49
CA GLU A 141 28.15 -5.53 -28.21
C GLU A 141 28.11 -4.10 -27.65
N PHE A 142 26.92 -3.58 -27.36
CA PHE A 142 26.79 -2.28 -26.71
C PHE A 142 27.45 -2.27 -25.33
N LEU A 143 27.18 -3.27 -24.48
CA LEU A 143 27.73 -3.37 -23.14
C LEU A 143 29.24 -3.65 -23.13
N HIS A 144 29.82 -4.14 -24.23
CA HIS A 144 31.26 -4.34 -24.36
C HIS A 144 32.04 -3.02 -24.28
N ASN A 145 31.43 -1.89 -24.67
CA ASN A 145 32.07 -0.57 -24.58
C ASN A 145 32.37 -0.13 -23.15
N PHE A 146 31.76 -0.77 -22.14
CA PHE A 146 31.93 -0.44 -20.72
C PHE A 146 32.73 -1.53 -19.98
N ARG A 147 33.54 -2.31 -20.70
CA ARG A 147 34.35 -3.37 -20.10
C ARG A 147 35.83 -3.05 -20.19
N SER A 148 36.56 -3.48 -19.17
CA SER A 148 38.01 -3.45 -19.15
C SER A 148 38.59 -4.50 -20.11
N ASN A 149 39.91 -4.42 -20.35
CA ASN A 149 40.64 -5.43 -21.12
C ASN A 149 40.55 -6.85 -20.52
N SER A 150 40.23 -6.98 -19.22
CA SER A 150 39.97 -8.27 -18.57
C SER A 150 38.53 -8.75 -18.73
N GLY A 151 37.68 -8.01 -19.44
CA GLY A 151 36.29 -8.36 -19.73
C GLY A 151 35.30 -8.09 -18.59
N THR A 152 35.72 -7.41 -17.53
CA THR A 152 34.88 -7.03 -16.38
C THR A 152 34.30 -5.62 -16.57
N TRP A 153 33.22 -5.29 -15.85
CA TRP A 153 32.68 -3.92 -15.82
C TRP A 153 33.78 -2.91 -15.47
N ASP A 154 33.84 -1.83 -16.23
CA ASP A 154 34.74 -0.70 -16.01
C ASP A 154 33.92 0.59 -15.88
N GLN A 155 33.76 1.02 -14.62
CA GLN A 155 33.04 2.25 -14.31
C GLN A 155 33.70 3.49 -14.95
N GLN A 156 35.02 3.47 -15.18
CA GLN A 156 35.72 4.58 -15.79
C GLN A 156 35.29 4.75 -17.26
N CYS A 157 35.12 3.65 -18.00
CA CYS A 157 34.63 3.72 -19.37
C CYS A 157 33.24 4.36 -19.47
N LEU A 158 32.33 4.04 -18.54
CA LEU A 158 31.03 4.70 -18.47
C LEU A 158 31.19 6.20 -18.15
N MET A 159 32.03 6.54 -17.17
CA MET A 159 32.29 7.93 -16.80
C MET A 159 32.89 8.73 -17.96
N ASP A 160 33.78 8.15 -18.75
CA ASP A 160 34.41 8.81 -19.90
C ASP A 160 33.38 9.08 -21.01
N ILE A 161 32.51 8.11 -21.30
CA ILE A 161 31.39 8.27 -22.25
C ILE A 161 30.41 9.34 -21.77
N VAL A 162 30.00 9.28 -20.51
CA VAL A 162 29.08 10.29 -19.93
C VAL A 162 29.74 11.67 -19.95
N ALA A 163 31.02 11.79 -19.57
CA ALA A 163 31.76 13.04 -19.60
C ALA A 163 31.91 13.61 -21.02
N GLU A 164 32.07 12.76 -22.04
CA GLU A 164 32.08 13.18 -23.44
C GLU A 164 30.77 13.86 -23.84
N ILE A 165 29.64 13.25 -23.48
CA ILE A 165 28.28 13.74 -23.76
C ILE A 165 27.98 15.01 -22.94
N GLN A 166 28.35 15.03 -21.66
CA GLN A 166 28.24 16.21 -20.79
C GLN A 166 29.09 17.38 -21.29
N GLY A 167 30.24 17.10 -21.92
CA GLY A 167 31.10 18.11 -22.54
C GLY A 167 30.40 18.89 -23.67
N TYR A 168 29.33 18.34 -24.24
CA TYR A 168 28.45 19.04 -25.18
C TYR A 168 27.15 19.54 -24.55
N SER A 169 26.96 19.35 -23.23
CA SER A 169 25.73 19.67 -22.49
C SER A 169 24.50 18.86 -22.91
N LEU A 170 24.67 17.68 -23.51
CA LEU A 170 23.55 16.86 -24.01
C LEU A 170 22.89 15.97 -22.93
N ILE A 171 23.59 15.75 -21.81
CA ILE A 171 23.11 14.98 -20.66
C ILE A 171 23.56 15.66 -19.36
N ASP A 172 22.76 15.52 -18.32
CA ASP A 172 23.10 15.91 -16.96
C ASP A 172 23.29 14.68 -16.09
N ARG A 173 24.28 14.72 -15.18
CA ARG A 173 24.59 13.63 -14.25
C ARG A 173 24.45 14.10 -12.81
N HIS A 174 23.68 13.37 -12.03
CA HIS A 174 23.54 13.58 -10.60
C HIS A 174 24.48 12.66 -9.83
N ASN A 175 25.69 13.16 -9.51
CA ASN A 175 26.78 12.36 -8.91
C ASN A 175 26.42 11.67 -7.58
N ILE A 176 25.50 12.22 -6.76
CA ILE A 176 25.12 11.60 -5.48
C ILE A 176 24.21 10.38 -5.71
N ARG A 177 23.34 10.46 -6.72
CA ARG A 177 22.33 9.43 -7.00
C ARG A 177 22.78 8.46 -8.10
N ASN A 178 23.90 8.72 -8.77
CA ASN A 178 24.34 8.00 -9.98
C ASN A 178 23.21 7.84 -11.01
N THR A 179 22.52 8.96 -11.27
CA THR A 179 21.41 9.03 -12.23
C THR A 179 21.69 10.07 -13.29
N LEU A 180 21.14 9.83 -14.48
CA LEU A 180 21.26 10.69 -15.65
C LEU A 180 19.92 11.32 -15.99
N SER A 181 19.96 12.54 -16.52
CA SER A 181 18.80 13.27 -17.00
C SER A 181 19.12 13.84 -18.39
N ILE A 182 18.16 13.74 -19.31
CA ILE A 182 18.26 14.25 -20.68
C ILE A 182 17.18 15.32 -20.82
N HIS A 183 17.53 16.48 -21.38
CA HIS A 183 16.53 17.51 -21.64
C HIS A 183 15.43 16.96 -22.58
N PRO A 184 14.12 17.15 -22.32
CA PRO A 184 13.03 16.50 -23.07
C PRO A 184 13.09 16.67 -24.60
N LEU A 185 13.60 17.80 -25.07
CA LEU A 185 13.78 18.04 -26.49
C LEU A 185 15.01 17.34 -27.09
N VAL A 186 16.13 17.22 -26.35
CA VAL A 186 17.29 16.38 -26.76
C VAL A 186 16.84 14.94 -26.85
N HIS A 187 16.06 14.52 -25.86
CA HIS A 187 15.45 13.20 -25.75
C HIS A 187 14.54 12.89 -26.95
N SER A 188 13.63 13.80 -27.29
CA SER A 188 12.79 13.68 -28.50
C SER A 188 13.62 13.64 -29.78
N TRP A 189 14.62 14.52 -29.92
CA TRP A 189 15.48 14.56 -31.10
C TRP A 189 16.29 13.27 -31.27
N CYS A 190 16.82 12.71 -30.18
CA CYS A 190 17.55 11.43 -30.22
C CYS A 190 16.65 10.28 -30.67
N ARG A 191 15.36 10.28 -30.29
CA ARG A 191 14.39 9.29 -30.77
C ARG A 191 14.09 9.45 -32.26
N ASP A 192 13.85 10.69 -32.69
CA ASP A 192 13.53 11.01 -34.09
C ASP A 192 14.69 10.68 -35.06
N THR A 193 15.91 10.55 -34.55
CA THR A 193 17.15 10.27 -35.31
C THR A 193 17.65 8.82 -35.18
N LEU A 194 16.88 7.93 -34.56
CA LEU A 194 17.20 6.51 -34.52
C LEU A 194 17.01 5.87 -35.92
N ASP A 195 18.06 5.23 -36.43
CA ASP A 195 18.01 4.52 -37.72
C ASP A 195 17.02 3.33 -37.69
N ASP A 196 17.02 2.56 -36.59
CA ASP A 196 16.09 1.46 -36.33
C ASP A 196 15.60 1.54 -34.89
N GLU A 197 14.43 2.17 -34.71
CA GLU A 197 13.80 2.34 -33.40
C GLU A 197 13.38 0.99 -32.79
N SER A 198 12.96 0.02 -33.60
CA SER A 198 12.51 -1.30 -33.12
C SER A 198 13.67 -2.07 -32.51
N MET A 199 14.79 -2.14 -33.23
CA MET A 199 16.00 -2.81 -32.77
C MET A 199 16.61 -2.12 -31.54
N ALA A 200 16.61 -0.79 -31.52
CA ALA A 200 17.06 -0.02 -30.35
C ALA A 200 16.17 -0.27 -29.11
N ARG A 201 14.84 -0.33 -29.28
CA ARG A 201 13.90 -0.70 -28.21
C ARG A 201 14.14 -2.12 -27.70
N GLU A 202 14.38 -3.07 -28.60
CA GLU A 202 14.67 -4.46 -28.23
C GLU A 202 15.97 -4.56 -27.44
N CYS A 203 17.04 -3.90 -27.90
CA CYS A 203 18.32 -3.80 -27.21
C CYS A 203 18.17 -3.21 -25.80
N MET A 204 17.43 -2.12 -25.64
CA MET A 204 17.18 -1.52 -24.34
C MET A 204 16.30 -2.39 -23.43
N THR A 205 15.34 -3.12 -24.01
CA THR A 205 14.49 -4.08 -23.28
C THR A 205 15.33 -5.22 -22.72
N ASP A 206 16.28 -5.73 -23.50
CA ASP A 206 17.23 -6.74 -23.05
C ASP A 206 18.14 -6.23 -21.94
N ILE A 207 18.67 -5.01 -22.07
CA ILE A 207 19.54 -4.42 -21.03
C ILE A 207 18.79 -4.28 -19.70
N ILE A 208 17.55 -3.77 -19.72
CA ILE A 208 16.72 -3.72 -18.51
C ILE A 208 16.49 -5.13 -17.97
N GLY A 209 16.06 -6.08 -18.81
CA GLY A 209 15.82 -7.47 -18.41
C GLY A 209 17.03 -8.12 -17.73
N MET A 210 18.24 -7.86 -18.23
CA MET A 210 19.50 -8.34 -17.64
C MET A 210 19.86 -7.66 -16.32
N SER A 211 19.44 -6.40 -16.14
CA SER A 211 19.72 -5.65 -14.91
C SER A 211 18.87 -6.11 -13.73
N VAL A 212 17.68 -6.67 -13.96
CA VAL A 212 16.75 -7.00 -12.86
C VAL A 212 17.22 -8.23 -12.08
N GLN A 213 17.42 -8.05 -10.79
CA GLN A 213 17.60 -9.14 -9.83
C GLN A 213 16.28 -9.44 -9.11
N SER A 214 16.04 -10.70 -8.73
CA SER A 214 14.84 -11.13 -7.98
C SER A 214 14.99 -11.00 -6.45
N THR A 215 16.07 -10.41 -5.94
CA THR A 215 16.36 -10.28 -4.50
C THR A 215 15.53 -9.16 -3.84
N GLU A 216 15.32 -9.23 -2.52
CA GLU A 216 14.61 -8.17 -1.77
C GLU A 216 15.35 -6.83 -1.83
N ASP A 217 16.68 -6.83 -1.80
CA ASP A 217 17.50 -5.61 -1.85
C ASP A 217 17.34 -4.84 -3.16
N ALA A 218 16.96 -5.53 -4.25
CA ALA A 218 16.72 -4.92 -5.55
C ALA A 218 15.31 -4.29 -5.68
N TYR A 219 14.46 -4.31 -4.63
CA TYR A 219 13.10 -3.76 -4.66
C TYR A 219 13.06 -2.27 -5.07
N LEU A 220 13.86 -1.42 -4.42
CA LEU A 220 13.89 0.02 -4.73
C LEU A 220 14.38 0.29 -6.15
N PHE A 221 15.34 -0.51 -6.62
CA PHE A 221 15.82 -0.44 -7.99
C PHE A 221 14.70 -0.80 -8.98
N ARG A 222 13.99 -1.92 -8.77
CA ARG A 222 12.88 -2.35 -9.64
C ARG A 222 11.76 -1.32 -9.73
N ILE A 223 11.37 -0.70 -8.61
CA ILE A 223 10.38 0.39 -8.63
C ILE A 223 10.89 1.60 -9.42
N GLY A 224 12.17 1.95 -9.25
CA GLY A 224 12.81 3.03 -10.00
C GLY A 224 12.80 2.80 -11.52
N LEU A 225 12.72 1.55 -11.97
CA LEU A 225 12.65 1.21 -13.40
C LEU A 225 11.28 1.46 -14.03
N MET A 226 10.20 1.58 -13.24
CA MET A 226 8.83 1.57 -13.78
C MET A 226 8.59 2.70 -14.80
N SER A 227 9.01 3.93 -14.51
CA SER A 227 8.87 5.05 -15.45
C SER A 227 9.58 4.79 -16.78
N HIS A 228 10.73 4.12 -16.73
CA HIS A 228 11.49 3.74 -17.91
C HIS A 228 10.83 2.59 -18.67
N VAL A 229 10.26 1.62 -17.96
CA VAL A 229 9.47 0.52 -18.56
C VAL A 229 8.22 1.06 -19.26
N ASP A 230 7.47 1.99 -18.65
CA ASP A 230 6.31 2.62 -19.26
C ASP A 230 6.69 3.42 -20.53
N SER A 231 7.89 3.99 -20.58
CA SER A 231 8.39 4.70 -21.78
C SER A 231 8.77 3.75 -22.92
N LEU A 232 9.29 2.57 -22.57
CA LEU A 232 9.86 1.61 -23.51
C LEU A 232 8.83 0.61 -24.05
N ILE A 233 7.91 0.15 -23.20
CA ILE A 233 7.05 -1.01 -23.46
C ILE A 233 5.59 -0.56 -23.56
N GLN A 234 5.03 -0.70 -24.76
CA GLN A 234 3.62 -0.42 -25.01
C GLN A 234 2.72 -1.62 -24.66
N GLU A 235 3.18 -2.83 -24.97
CA GLU A 235 2.45 -4.08 -24.71
C GLU A 235 3.36 -5.10 -24.01
N PRO A 236 3.04 -5.58 -22.79
CA PRO A 236 3.89 -6.55 -22.08
C PRO A 236 4.16 -7.85 -22.87
N ALA A 237 3.23 -8.25 -23.74
CA ALA A 237 3.35 -9.49 -24.52
C ALA A 237 4.53 -9.49 -25.51
N THR A 238 5.06 -8.31 -25.89
CA THR A 238 6.18 -8.19 -26.83
C THR A 238 7.54 -8.46 -26.19
N ILE A 239 7.61 -8.50 -24.85
CA ILE A 239 8.85 -8.81 -24.13
C ILE A 239 9.33 -10.22 -24.48
N ARG A 240 10.62 -10.34 -24.84
CA ARG A 240 11.26 -11.63 -25.14
C ARG A 240 11.06 -12.62 -24.01
N SER A 241 10.78 -13.87 -24.37
CA SER A 241 10.40 -14.93 -23.42
C SER A 241 11.34 -15.12 -22.23
N MET A 242 12.63 -14.81 -22.38
CA MET A 242 13.62 -15.05 -21.34
C MET A 242 13.64 -13.98 -20.23
N PHE A 243 13.09 -12.78 -20.48
CA PHE A 243 13.05 -11.67 -19.51
C PHE A 243 11.64 -11.37 -18.98
N GLN A 244 10.61 -12.07 -19.45
CA GLN A 244 9.23 -11.84 -19.03
C GLN A 244 9.02 -12.01 -17.51
N LYS A 245 9.80 -12.88 -16.86
CA LYS A 245 9.76 -13.05 -15.40
C LYS A 245 10.27 -11.79 -14.68
N GLU A 246 11.40 -11.26 -15.14
CA GLU A 246 12.06 -10.07 -14.60
C GLU A 246 11.16 -8.85 -14.70
N TYR A 247 10.50 -8.66 -15.84
CA TYR A 247 9.50 -7.59 -16.01
C TYR A 247 8.24 -7.82 -15.16
N ALA A 248 7.80 -9.07 -14.98
CA ALA A 248 6.70 -9.37 -14.06
C ALA A 248 7.02 -8.93 -12.63
N HIS A 249 8.28 -9.04 -12.18
CA HIS A 249 8.72 -8.52 -10.89
C HIS A 249 8.67 -6.98 -10.82
N ILE A 250 9.10 -6.28 -11.87
CA ILE A 250 8.98 -4.80 -11.93
C ILE A 250 7.51 -4.38 -11.80
N TYR A 251 6.61 -4.98 -12.59
CA TYR A 251 5.18 -4.68 -12.53
C TYR A 251 4.58 -5.01 -11.16
N TYR A 252 4.93 -6.16 -10.57
CA TYR A 252 4.42 -6.56 -9.25
C TYR A 252 4.83 -5.56 -8.16
N ASP A 253 6.11 -5.18 -8.08
CA ASP A 253 6.60 -4.26 -7.05
C ASP A 253 6.06 -2.83 -7.23
N SER A 254 5.72 -2.47 -8.47
CA SER A 254 5.12 -1.17 -8.79
C SER A 254 3.59 -1.15 -8.61
N GLY A 255 2.98 -2.25 -8.17
CA GLY A 255 1.53 -2.37 -7.96
C GLY A 255 0.71 -2.61 -9.24
N ARG A 256 1.37 -2.85 -10.38
CA ARG A 256 0.76 -3.15 -11.69
C ARG A 256 0.46 -4.65 -11.80
N PHE A 257 -0.40 -5.16 -10.91
CA PHE A 257 -0.61 -6.60 -10.74
C PHE A 257 -1.23 -7.29 -11.96
N LYS A 258 -1.99 -6.59 -12.81
CA LYS A 258 -2.60 -7.17 -14.02
C LYS A 258 -1.55 -7.49 -15.08
N GLU A 259 -0.60 -6.58 -15.29
CA GLU A 259 0.52 -6.76 -16.20
C GLU A 259 1.47 -7.85 -15.69
N ALA A 260 1.71 -7.90 -14.38
CA ALA A 260 2.45 -8.99 -13.74
C ALA A 260 1.77 -10.35 -13.94
N GLU A 261 0.43 -10.41 -13.82
CA GLU A 261 -0.36 -11.63 -14.07
C GLU A 261 -0.22 -12.10 -15.52
N GLN A 262 -0.39 -11.18 -16.48
CA GLN A 262 -0.28 -11.49 -17.90
C GLN A 262 1.08 -12.11 -18.23
N LEU A 263 2.18 -11.50 -17.77
CA LEU A 263 3.52 -12.01 -18.00
C LEU A 263 3.77 -13.35 -17.31
N ASN A 264 3.43 -13.49 -16.02
CA ASN A 264 3.62 -14.74 -15.30
C ASN A 264 2.81 -15.89 -15.93
N SER A 265 1.62 -15.62 -16.45
CA SER A 265 0.79 -16.61 -17.14
C SER A 265 1.42 -17.06 -18.46
N ILE A 266 1.93 -16.13 -19.27
CA ILE A 266 2.64 -16.45 -20.52
C ILE A 266 3.89 -17.29 -20.23
N VAL A 267 4.67 -16.91 -19.21
CA VAL A 267 5.88 -17.64 -18.81
C VAL A 267 5.53 -19.03 -18.33
N LEU A 268 4.47 -19.18 -17.53
CA LEU A 268 4.04 -20.47 -17.01
C LEU A 268 3.61 -21.43 -18.13
N GLU A 269 2.78 -20.97 -19.06
CA GLU A 269 2.32 -21.78 -20.20
C GLU A 269 3.46 -22.22 -21.11
N ARG A 270 4.42 -21.32 -21.38
CA ARG A 270 5.61 -21.69 -22.16
C ARG A 270 6.46 -22.72 -21.42
N GLN A 271 6.72 -22.51 -20.13
CA GLN A 271 7.55 -23.44 -19.35
C GLN A 271 6.92 -24.82 -19.18
N LYS A 272 5.59 -24.92 -19.10
CA LYS A 272 4.86 -26.22 -19.12
C LYS A 272 5.24 -27.08 -20.33
N GLY A 273 5.53 -26.47 -21.48
CA GLY A 273 5.87 -27.18 -22.72
C GLY A 273 7.29 -27.74 -22.78
N PHE A 274 8.22 -27.24 -21.95
CA PHE A 274 9.65 -27.57 -22.06
C PHE A 274 10.27 -28.09 -20.76
N LEU A 275 9.73 -27.73 -19.60
CA LEU A 275 10.26 -28.07 -18.28
C LEU A 275 9.28 -29.01 -17.57
N GLY A 276 9.81 -30.03 -16.90
CA GLY A 276 9.00 -30.91 -16.06
C GLY A 276 8.30 -30.13 -14.94
N ALA A 277 7.15 -30.64 -14.49
CA ALA A 277 6.29 -29.99 -13.50
C ALA A 277 7.00 -29.62 -12.17
N ASP A 278 8.13 -30.25 -11.87
CA ASP A 278 8.92 -30.07 -10.65
C ASP A 278 10.13 -29.14 -10.83
N HIS A 279 10.32 -28.56 -12.01
CA HIS A 279 11.49 -27.73 -12.29
C HIS A 279 11.47 -26.44 -11.44
N PRO A 280 12.56 -26.07 -10.73
CA PRO A 280 12.57 -24.93 -9.81
C PRO A 280 12.09 -23.60 -10.42
N LYS A 281 12.41 -23.35 -11.69
CA LYS A 281 11.92 -22.16 -12.43
C LYS A 281 10.39 -22.13 -12.55
N MET A 282 9.78 -23.28 -12.81
CA MET A 282 8.32 -23.39 -12.93
C MET A 282 7.65 -23.09 -11.60
N LEU A 283 8.18 -23.66 -10.52
CA LEU A 283 7.69 -23.42 -9.16
C LEU A 283 7.83 -21.95 -8.74
N SER A 284 8.93 -21.30 -9.11
CA SER A 284 9.12 -19.87 -8.87
C SER A 284 8.10 -19.00 -9.61
N VAL A 285 7.78 -19.33 -10.86
CA VAL A 285 6.76 -18.60 -11.63
C VAL A 285 5.35 -18.85 -11.06
N MET A 286 5.04 -20.08 -10.63
CA MET A 286 3.79 -20.40 -9.95
C MET A 286 3.64 -19.63 -8.63
N ALA A 287 4.70 -19.53 -7.84
CA ALA A 287 4.72 -18.76 -6.60
C ALA A 287 4.46 -17.26 -6.86
N ASN A 288 5.11 -16.69 -7.87
CA ASN A 288 4.91 -15.31 -8.29
C ASN A 288 3.47 -15.05 -8.78
N LEU A 289 2.91 -15.97 -9.57
CA LEU A 289 1.54 -15.87 -10.05
C LEU A 289 0.54 -15.94 -8.89
N ALA A 290 0.75 -16.85 -7.93
CA ALA A 290 -0.09 -16.96 -6.76
C ALA A 290 -0.05 -15.69 -5.89
N ALA A 291 1.15 -15.15 -5.65
CA ALA A 291 1.31 -13.86 -4.96
C ALA A 291 0.56 -12.74 -5.70
N THR A 292 0.61 -12.73 -7.04
CA THR A 292 -0.12 -11.76 -7.87
C THR A 292 -1.64 -11.92 -7.72
N TYR A 293 -2.16 -13.15 -7.72
CA TYR A 293 -3.58 -13.42 -7.45
C TYR A 293 -4.01 -12.94 -6.07
N CYS A 294 -3.18 -13.12 -5.05
CA CYS A 294 -3.44 -12.59 -3.71
C CYS A 294 -3.56 -11.06 -3.69
N GLN A 295 -2.71 -10.33 -4.41
CA GLN A 295 -2.81 -8.87 -4.52
C GLN A 295 -4.06 -8.42 -5.30
N LEU A 296 -4.50 -9.22 -6.27
CA LEU A 296 -5.76 -9.02 -7.01
C LEU A 296 -7.01 -9.45 -6.22
N GLY A 297 -6.87 -9.98 -5.00
CA GLY A 297 -7.99 -10.49 -4.19
C GLY A 297 -8.53 -11.84 -4.62
N ARG A 298 -7.86 -12.53 -5.55
CA ARG A 298 -8.25 -13.83 -6.13
C ARG A 298 -7.68 -14.99 -5.30
N TYR A 299 -8.01 -15.01 -4.01
CA TYR A 299 -7.44 -15.97 -3.04
C TYR A 299 -7.74 -17.44 -3.37
N GLN A 300 -8.90 -17.72 -3.97
CA GLN A 300 -9.29 -19.07 -4.39
C GLN A 300 -8.41 -19.63 -5.52
N GLU A 301 -7.79 -18.75 -6.31
CA GLU A 301 -6.88 -19.15 -7.40
C GLU A 301 -5.42 -19.21 -6.93
N ALA A 302 -5.06 -18.40 -5.94
CA ALA A 302 -3.73 -18.42 -5.31
C ALA A 302 -3.48 -19.70 -4.51
N GLU A 303 -4.45 -20.11 -3.69
CA GLU A 303 -4.33 -21.27 -2.78
C GLU A 303 -3.80 -22.55 -3.46
N PRO A 304 -4.39 -23.05 -4.56
CA PRO A 304 -3.92 -24.30 -5.16
C PRO A 304 -2.49 -24.19 -5.71
N LEU A 305 -2.11 -23.02 -6.25
CA LEU A 305 -0.76 -22.79 -6.73
C LEU A 305 0.26 -22.79 -5.59
N GLU A 306 -0.04 -22.08 -4.50
CA GLU A 306 0.78 -22.06 -3.28
C GLU A 306 0.92 -23.45 -2.67
N GLY A 307 -0.17 -24.22 -2.61
CA GLY A 307 -0.17 -25.59 -2.12
C GLY A 307 0.75 -26.52 -2.92
N ILE A 308 0.69 -26.45 -4.26
CA ILE A 308 1.57 -27.25 -5.14
C ILE A 308 3.03 -26.84 -4.96
N VAL A 309 3.33 -25.54 -4.94
CA VAL A 309 4.70 -25.05 -4.77
C VAL A 309 5.26 -25.44 -3.41
N LEU A 310 4.47 -25.29 -2.34
CA LEU A 310 4.88 -25.66 -0.98
C LEU A 310 5.22 -27.15 -0.88
N GLU A 311 4.38 -28.02 -1.42
CA GLU A 311 4.60 -29.47 -1.41
C GLU A 311 5.92 -29.82 -2.10
N LYS A 312 6.13 -29.29 -3.32
CA LYS A 312 7.30 -29.58 -4.13
C LYS A 312 8.58 -29.00 -3.55
N TRP A 313 8.58 -27.74 -3.10
CA TRP A 313 9.76 -27.14 -2.45
C TRP A 313 10.09 -27.78 -1.12
N LYS A 314 9.09 -28.22 -0.35
CA LYS A 314 9.32 -29.01 0.87
C LYS A 314 10.03 -30.33 0.56
N ARG A 315 9.71 -30.99 -0.58
CA ARG A 315 10.41 -32.20 -1.05
C ARG A 315 11.82 -31.92 -1.59
N SER A 316 12.00 -30.84 -2.38
CA SER A 316 13.25 -30.59 -3.09
C SER A 316 14.28 -29.77 -2.31
N LEU A 317 13.84 -28.70 -1.64
CA LEU A 317 14.69 -27.76 -0.91
C LEU A 317 14.69 -28.02 0.61
N GLY A 318 13.67 -28.72 1.10
CA GLY A 318 13.46 -29.00 2.51
C GLY A 318 12.49 -28.00 3.18
N ALA A 319 11.98 -28.38 4.35
CA ALA A 319 10.98 -27.60 5.09
C ALA A 319 11.52 -26.27 5.63
N ASP A 320 12.83 -26.20 5.89
CA ASP A 320 13.49 -25.06 6.53
C ASP A 320 14.10 -24.09 5.52
N HIS A 321 13.99 -24.38 4.22
CA HIS A 321 14.51 -23.49 3.18
C HIS A 321 13.74 -22.16 3.15
N PRO A 322 14.41 -21.00 2.99
CA PRO A 322 13.75 -19.69 2.95
C PRO A 322 12.58 -19.59 1.97
N ASP A 323 12.73 -20.14 0.76
CA ASP A 323 11.66 -20.14 -0.26
C ASP A 323 10.45 -20.99 0.16
N THR A 324 10.68 -22.14 0.81
CA THR A 324 9.61 -22.99 1.35
C THR A 324 8.85 -22.25 2.45
N LEU A 325 9.57 -21.60 3.36
CA LEU A 325 8.96 -20.81 4.45
C LEU A 325 8.21 -19.58 3.90
N SER A 326 8.71 -18.95 2.83
CA SER A 326 8.04 -17.82 2.19
C SER A 326 6.70 -18.23 1.58
N VAL A 327 6.65 -19.33 0.81
CA VAL A 327 5.37 -19.81 0.26
C VAL A 327 4.43 -20.34 1.34
N MET A 328 4.96 -20.95 2.40
CA MET A 328 4.15 -21.35 3.56
C MET A 328 3.49 -20.13 4.23
N GLY A 329 4.24 -19.03 4.38
CA GLY A 329 3.72 -17.76 4.91
C GLY A 329 2.69 -17.10 3.98
N ASN A 330 2.88 -17.18 2.66
CA ASN A 330 1.91 -16.69 1.69
C ASN A 330 0.60 -17.51 1.75
N LEU A 331 0.70 -18.84 1.78
CA LEU A 331 -0.46 -19.73 1.92
C LEU A 331 -1.23 -19.50 3.22
N ALA A 332 -0.53 -19.28 4.33
CA ALA A 332 -1.12 -18.85 5.60
C ALA A 332 -1.92 -17.54 5.44
N SER A 333 -1.34 -16.55 4.77
CA SER A 333 -2.01 -15.27 4.48
C SER A 333 -3.25 -15.48 3.63
N THR A 334 -3.18 -16.34 2.61
CA THR A 334 -4.31 -16.72 1.76
C THR A 334 -5.43 -17.35 2.58
N TYR A 335 -5.12 -18.31 3.47
CA TYR A 335 -6.11 -18.88 4.40
C TYR A 335 -6.72 -17.83 5.34
N HIS A 336 -5.91 -16.89 5.86
CA HIS A 336 -6.41 -15.80 6.68
C HIS A 336 -7.43 -14.94 5.91
N LYS A 337 -7.15 -14.61 4.64
CA LYS A 337 -8.05 -13.82 3.78
C LYS A 337 -9.33 -14.57 3.40
N LEU A 338 -9.26 -15.89 3.28
CA LEU A 338 -10.41 -16.78 3.07
C LEU A 338 -11.22 -17.04 4.36
N GLY A 339 -10.80 -16.53 5.52
CA GLY A 339 -11.46 -16.75 6.81
C GLY A 339 -11.16 -18.12 7.43
N ARG A 340 -10.23 -18.89 6.86
CA ARG A 340 -9.78 -20.21 7.33
C ARG A 340 -8.70 -20.06 8.40
N TYR A 341 -9.05 -19.41 9.50
CA TYR A 341 -8.09 -18.97 10.52
C TYR A 341 -7.35 -20.11 11.23
N GLN A 342 -7.98 -21.28 11.38
CA GLN A 342 -7.31 -22.45 12.00
C GLN A 342 -6.17 -23.00 11.13
N GLU A 343 -6.34 -22.99 9.81
CA GLU A 343 -5.30 -23.46 8.87
C GLU A 343 -4.18 -22.42 8.72
N ALA A 344 -4.55 -21.13 8.75
CA ALA A 344 -3.57 -20.05 8.85
C ALA A 344 -2.70 -20.19 10.11
N GLU A 345 -3.31 -20.41 11.28
CA GLU A 345 -2.60 -20.58 12.55
C GLU A 345 -1.56 -21.71 12.51
N GLN A 346 -1.92 -22.86 11.94
CA GLN A 346 -1.02 -24.01 11.85
C GLN A 346 0.24 -23.67 11.04
N LEU A 347 0.07 -23.04 9.88
CA LEU A 347 1.20 -22.65 9.02
C LEU A 347 2.00 -21.50 9.62
N GLU A 348 1.35 -20.47 10.15
CA GLU A 348 2.00 -19.30 10.78
C GLU A 348 2.84 -19.70 12.00
N SER A 349 2.37 -20.68 12.79
CA SER A 349 3.11 -21.19 13.94
C SER A 349 4.41 -21.87 13.51
N ILE A 350 4.37 -22.69 12.46
CA ILE A 350 5.56 -23.35 11.90
C ILE A 350 6.53 -22.31 11.34
N VAL A 351 6.04 -21.35 10.54
CA VAL A 351 6.87 -20.29 9.95
C VAL A 351 7.55 -19.48 11.05
N LEU A 352 6.83 -19.07 12.10
CA LEU A 352 7.37 -18.30 13.21
C LEU A 352 8.47 -19.08 13.95
N GLU A 353 8.22 -20.35 14.28
CA GLU A 353 9.20 -21.18 14.98
C GLU A 353 10.49 -21.33 14.16
N LYS A 354 10.36 -21.64 12.87
CA LYS A 354 11.50 -21.84 11.98
C LYS A 354 12.28 -20.56 11.70
N GLN A 355 11.60 -19.44 11.45
CA GLN A 355 12.27 -18.15 11.26
C GLN A 355 12.97 -17.70 12.54
N LYS A 356 12.39 -17.95 13.73
CA LYS A 356 13.04 -17.66 15.01
C LYS A 356 14.32 -18.49 15.20
N GLN A 357 14.33 -19.75 14.77
CA GLN A 357 15.53 -20.61 14.81
C GLN A 357 16.60 -20.18 13.81
N LEU A 358 16.23 -19.82 12.58
CA LEU A 358 17.16 -19.54 11.49
C LEU A 358 17.70 -18.10 11.49
N LEU A 359 16.84 -17.12 11.75
CA LEU A 359 17.14 -15.69 11.60
C LEU A 359 17.24 -14.96 12.95
N GLY A 360 16.78 -15.61 14.03
CA GLY A 360 16.67 -15.01 15.35
C GLY A 360 15.31 -14.33 15.60
N ALA A 361 15.04 -14.03 16.88
CA ALA A 361 13.77 -13.47 17.32
C ALA A 361 13.51 -12.03 16.84
N ASP A 362 14.59 -11.27 16.60
CA ASP A 362 14.53 -9.84 16.29
C ASP A 362 14.53 -9.55 14.78
N HIS A 363 14.68 -10.58 13.95
CA HIS A 363 14.74 -10.41 12.50
C HIS A 363 13.39 -9.90 11.94
N PRO A 364 13.36 -8.94 11.00
CA PRO A 364 12.13 -8.38 10.43
C PRO A 364 11.12 -9.43 9.92
N LYS A 365 11.61 -10.50 9.30
CA LYS A 365 10.77 -11.64 8.86
C LYS A 365 10.11 -12.35 10.04
N THR A 366 10.86 -12.67 11.09
CA THR A 366 10.33 -13.28 12.33
C THR A 366 9.29 -12.39 13.00
N LEU A 367 9.54 -11.07 13.09
CA LEU A 367 8.58 -10.11 13.65
C LEU A 367 7.30 -10.02 12.80
N SER A 368 7.41 -10.17 11.48
CA SER A 368 6.26 -10.18 10.57
C SER A 368 5.44 -11.46 10.72
N ALA A 369 6.09 -12.63 10.81
CA ALA A 369 5.41 -13.90 11.11
C ALA A 369 4.69 -13.86 12.47
N MET A 370 5.33 -13.26 13.49
CA MET A 370 4.75 -13.07 14.81
C MET A 370 3.50 -12.17 14.77
N GLY A 371 3.55 -11.07 14.02
CA GLY A 371 2.42 -10.17 13.83
C GLY A 371 1.25 -10.81 13.07
N ASN A 372 1.54 -11.66 12.08
CA ASN A 372 0.52 -12.40 11.35
C ASN A 372 -0.20 -13.42 12.26
N LEU A 373 0.56 -14.22 13.00
CA LEU A 373 0.01 -15.19 13.97
C LEU A 373 -0.87 -14.50 15.02
N ALA A 374 -0.41 -13.37 15.57
CA ALA A 374 -1.21 -12.60 16.52
C ALA A 374 -2.50 -12.04 15.89
N GLY A 375 -2.43 -11.59 14.64
CA GLY A 375 -3.58 -11.19 13.85
C GLY A 375 -4.60 -12.32 13.68
N THR A 376 -4.13 -13.54 13.44
CA THR A 376 -4.96 -14.76 13.35
C THR A 376 -5.60 -15.11 14.70
N TYR A 377 -4.84 -15.07 15.81
CA TYR A 377 -5.41 -15.24 17.17
C TYR A 377 -6.52 -14.23 17.46
N ARG A 378 -6.34 -12.97 17.07
CA ARG A 378 -7.37 -11.93 17.24
C ARG A 378 -8.66 -12.27 16.47
N LYS A 379 -8.56 -12.84 15.27
CA LYS A 379 -9.72 -13.28 14.47
C LYS A 379 -10.41 -14.50 15.06
N LEU A 380 -9.65 -15.38 15.72
CA LEU A 380 -10.17 -16.51 16.50
C LEU A 380 -10.75 -16.09 17.87
N GLY A 381 -10.66 -14.81 18.25
CA GLY A 381 -11.10 -14.32 19.56
C GLY A 381 -10.16 -14.68 20.72
N ARG A 382 -8.98 -15.23 20.42
CA ARG A 382 -7.93 -15.64 21.37
C ARG A 382 -7.02 -14.46 21.72
N TYR A 383 -7.61 -13.40 22.26
CA TYR A 383 -6.91 -12.13 22.51
C TYR A 383 -5.77 -12.25 23.54
N GLN A 384 -5.88 -13.18 24.50
CA GLN A 384 -4.85 -13.44 25.51
C GLN A 384 -3.56 -14.01 24.89
N GLU A 385 -3.66 -14.70 23.75
CA GLU A 385 -2.50 -15.25 23.04
C GLU A 385 -1.93 -14.27 22.02
N ALA A 386 -2.77 -13.38 21.47
CA ALA A 386 -2.34 -12.30 20.58
C ALA A 386 -1.49 -11.24 21.31
N GLU A 387 -1.90 -10.85 22.52
CA GLU A 387 -1.26 -9.78 23.30
C GLU A 387 0.26 -9.91 23.46
N PRO A 388 0.82 -11.03 23.98
CA PRO A 388 2.27 -11.13 24.19
C PRO A 388 3.06 -11.02 22.88
N LEU A 389 2.52 -11.57 21.79
CA LEU A 389 3.14 -11.49 20.47
C LEU A 389 3.13 -10.05 19.94
N GLU A 390 1.99 -9.35 20.03
CA GLU A 390 1.87 -7.95 19.62
C GLU A 390 2.76 -7.02 20.46
N GLY A 391 2.88 -7.29 21.76
CA GLY A 391 3.78 -6.57 22.67
C GLY A 391 5.25 -6.68 22.25
N ILE A 392 5.73 -7.90 21.94
CA ILE A 392 7.09 -8.13 21.46
C ILE A 392 7.31 -7.40 20.11
N VAL A 393 6.38 -7.54 19.17
CA VAL A 393 6.48 -6.89 17.85
C VAL A 393 6.55 -5.38 17.97
N LEU A 394 5.72 -4.77 18.83
CA LEU A 394 5.72 -3.33 19.05
C LEU A 394 7.06 -2.85 19.62
N GLU A 395 7.55 -3.50 20.68
CA GLU A 395 8.79 -3.10 21.35
C GLU A 395 9.99 -3.22 20.40
N LYS A 396 10.09 -4.33 19.66
CA LYS A 396 11.18 -4.53 18.71
C LYS A 396 11.13 -3.59 17.52
N ARG A 397 9.94 -3.33 16.95
CA ARG A 397 9.80 -2.33 15.87
C ARG A 397 10.12 -0.91 16.35
N LYS A 398 9.75 -0.57 17.58
CA LYS A 398 10.11 0.71 18.19
C LYS A 398 11.63 0.87 18.34
N GLN A 399 12.34 -0.20 18.72
CA GLN A 399 13.81 -0.21 18.82
C GLN A 399 14.49 -0.13 17.44
N LEU A 400 13.99 -0.87 16.43
CA LEU A 400 14.63 -0.99 15.12
C LEU A 400 14.31 0.15 14.16
N LEU A 401 13.05 0.60 14.14
CA LEU A 401 12.53 1.56 13.15
C LEU A 401 12.20 2.92 13.75
N GLY A 402 12.17 3.02 15.08
CA GLY A 402 11.69 4.19 15.80
C GLY A 402 10.18 4.16 16.07
N ALA A 403 9.75 5.02 17.00
CA ALA A 403 8.36 5.12 17.44
C ALA A 403 7.39 5.61 16.34
N ASP A 404 7.90 6.42 15.41
CA ASP A 404 7.09 7.12 14.40
C ASP A 404 6.97 6.34 13.09
N HIS A 405 7.69 5.23 12.95
CA HIS A 405 7.67 4.45 11.73
C HIS A 405 6.27 3.84 11.47
N PRO A 406 5.75 3.84 10.22
CA PRO A 406 4.42 3.31 9.91
C PRO A 406 4.15 1.88 10.41
N HIS A 407 5.14 0.99 10.30
CA HIS A 407 5.04 -0.37 10.85
C HIS A 407 5.00 -0.45 12.37
N THR A 408 5.61 0.49 13.09
CA THR A 408 5.52 0.61 14.56
C THR A 408 4.12 1.11 14.95
N LEU A 409 3.60 2.14 14.26
CA LEU A 409 2.24 2.64 14.48
C LEU A 409 1.17 1.58 14.18
N TRP A 410 1.39 0.73 13.17
CA TRP A 410 0.51 -0.41 12.88
C TRP A 410 0.49 -1.43 14.02
N ALA A 411 1.66 -1.82 14.52
CA ALA A 411 1.77 -2.73 15.67
C ALA A 411 1.11 -2.15 16.92
N MET A 412 1.29 -0.84 17.16
CA MET A 412 0.67 -0.12 18.27
C MET A 412 -0.86 -0.14 18.18
N GLY A 413 -1.43 0.13 17.01
CA GLY A 413 -2.87 0.07 16.79
C GLY A 413 -3.46 -1.34 16.96
N ASN A 414 -2.72 -2.38 16.57
CA ASN A 414 -3.15 -3.76 16.79
C ASN A 414 -3.19 -4.11 18.28
N LEU A 415 -2.12 -3.82 19.02
CA LEU A 415 -2.05 -4.06 20.46
C LEU A 415 -3.15 -3.31 21.21
N ALA A 416 -3.40 -2.04 20.86
CA ALA A 416 -4.46 -1.26 21.44
C ALA A 416 -5.86 -1.85 21.16
N SER A 417 -6.09 -2.33 19.93
CA SER A 417 -7.30 -3.06 19.59
C SER A 417 -7.46 -4.34 20.43
N THR A 418 -6.38 -5.05 20.72
CA THR A 418 -6.39 -6.26 21.55
C THR A 418 -6.73 -5.92 23.00
N TYR A 419 -6.11 -4.89 23.59
CA TYR A 419 -6.48 -4.38 24.91
C TYR A 419 -7.96 -3.98 25.00
N ARG A 420 -8.49 -3.28 23.99
CA ARG A 420 -9.91 -2.93 23.94
C ARG A 420 -10.83 -4.15 23.94
N LYS A 421 -10.45 -5.23 23.24
CA LYS A 421 -11.22 -6.49 23.21
C LYS A 421 -11.12 -7.27 24.52
N LEU A 422 -10.02 -7.15 25.24
CA LEU A 422 -9.84 -7.65 26.60
C LEU A 422 -10.53 -6.78 27.67
N GLY A 423 -11.10 -5.62 27.31
CA GLY A 423 -11.72 -4.68 28.24
C GLY A 423 -10.71 -3.81 29.01
N ARG A 424 -9.43 -3.85 28.65
CA ARG A 424 -8.32 -3.09 29.24
C ARG A 424 -8.21 -1.71 28.61
N TYR A 425 -9.28 -0.91 28.71
CA TYR A 425 -9.40 0.38 28.02
C TYR A 425 -8.35 1.42 28.47
N GLN A 426 -7.90 1.35 29.73
CA GLN A 426 -6.86 2.24 30.26
C GLN A 426 -5.49 2.03 29.60
N GLU A 427 -5.23 0.83 29.08
CA GLU A 427 -3.98 0.51 28.37
C GLU A 427 -4.10 0.76 26.86
N ALA A 428 -5.32 0.65 26.31
CA ALA A 428 -5.59 0.97 24.91
C ALA A 428 -5.48 2.48 24.62
N GLU A 429 -6.02 3.33 25.49
CA GLU A 429 -6.09 4.78 25.31
C GLU A 429 -4.75 5.44 24.93
N PRO A 430 -3.64 5.29 25.68
CA PRO A 430 -2.40 6.00 25.37
C PRO A 430 -1.84 5.57 23.99
N LEU A 431 -2.00 4.30 23.62
CA LEU A 431 -1.56 3.78 22.33
C LEU A 431 -2.42 4.35 21.18
N GLU A 432 -3.75 4.38 21.35
CA GLU A 432 -4.67 4.96 20.36
C GLU A 432 -4.43 6.47 20.18
N GLY A 433 -4.14 7.20 21.26
CA GLY A 433 -3.80 8.62 21.22
C GLY A 433 -2.54 8.91 20.40
N ILE A 434 -1.47 8.14 20.60
CA ILE A 434 -0.22 8.27 19.82
C ILE A 434 -0.48 7.96 18.33
N VAL A 435 -1.20 6.87 18.05
CA VAL A 435 -1.52 6.47 16.66
C VAL A 435 -2.35 7.54 15.95
N LEU A 436 -3.35 8.13 16.61
CA LEU A 436 -4.16 9.19 16.04
C LEU A 436 -3.34 10.42 15.70
N GLU A 437 -2.54 10.92 16.65
CA GLU A 437 -1.74 12.13 16.45
C GLU A 437 -0.73 11.95 15.31
N LYS A 438 -0.05 10.80 15.27
CA LYS A 438 0.93 10.52 14.21
C LYS A 438 0.28 10.34 12.84
N ARG A 439 -0.88 9.67 12.75
CA ARG A 439 -1.63 9.56 11.48
C ARG A 439 -2.12 10.92 11.00
N LYS A 440 -2.55 11.79 11.91
CA LYS A 440 -2.95 13.16 11.58
C LYS A 440 -1.78 13.96 10.99
N GLN A 441 -0.57 13.81 11.53
CA GLN A 441 0.65 14.44 11.02
C GLN A 441 1.09 13.88 9.65
N LEU A 442 1.03 12.56 9.46
CA LEU A 442 1.57 11.88 8.27
C LEU A 442 0.60 11.85 7.09
N LEU A 443 -0.69 11.62 7.35
CA LEU A 443 -1.72 11.37 6.34
C LEU A 443 -2.73 12.51 6.22
N GLY A 444 -2.74 13.42 7.20
CA GLY A 444 -3.76 14.45 7.34
C GLY A 444 -4.97 13.99 8.17
N ALA A 445 -5.76 14.97 8.61
CA ALA A 445 -6.92 14.76 9.48
C ALA A 445 -8.06 13.98 8.78
N ASP A 446 -8.20 14.16 7.48
CA ASP A 446 -9.34 13.65 6.70
C ASP A 446 -9.08 12.26 6.10
N HIS A 447 -7.86 11.73 6.25
CA HIS A 447 -7.51 10.42 5.70
C HIS A 447 -8.32 9.29 6.37
N PRO A 448 -8.83 8.28 5.62
CA PRO A 448 -9.67 7.21 6.18
C PRO A 448 -9.07 6.49 7.40
N HIS A 449 -7.75 6.23 7.38
CA HIS A 449 -7.04 5.63 8.53
C HIS A 449 -6.94 6.55 9.76
N THR A 450 -6.91 7.88 9.57
CA THR A 450 -6.95 8.85 10.68
C THR A 450 -8.34 8.87 11.30
N LEU A 451 -9.39 8.92 10.46
CA LEU A 451 -10.78 8.85 10.92
C LEU A 451 -11.09 7.54 11.65
N TRP A 452 -10.52 6.41 11.21
CA TRP A 452 -10.67 5.14 11.91
C TRP A 452 -9.99 5.14 13.29
N ALA A 453 -8.76 5.68 13.38
CA ALA A 453 -8.08 5.80 14.67
C ALA A 453 -8.87 6.70 15.63
N MET A 454 -9.44 7.80 15.11
CA MET A 454 -10.27 8.73 15.88
C MET A 454 -11.54 8.05 16.43
N GLY A 455 -12.26 7.29 15.61
CA GLY A 455 -13.43 6.54 16.05
C GLY A 455 -13.12 5.43 17.06
N ASN A 456 -11.93 4.79 16.96
CA ASN A 456 -11.51 3.81 17.97
C ASN A 456 -11.26 4.47 19.33
N LEU A 457 -10.54 5.60 19.35
CA LEU A 457 -10.28 6.37 20.56
C LEU A 457 -11.58 6.91 21.19
N ALA A 458 -12.51 7.42 20.38
CA ALA A 458 -13.83 7.85 20.84
C ALA A 458 -14.60 6.70 21.51
N SER A 459 -14.59 5.52 20.90
CA SER A 459 -15.19 4.33 21.49
C SER A 459 -14.51 3.92 22.80
N THR A 460 -13.19 4.09 22.93
CA THR A 460 -12.44 3.82 24.17
C THR A 460 -12.82 4.81 25.26
N TYR A 461 -12.91 6.11 24.95
CA TYR A 461 -13.42 7.12 25.89
C TYR A 461 -14.84 6.81 26.36
N ARG A 462 -15.74 6.40 25.48
CA ARG A 462 -17.10 5.97 25.85
C ARG A 462 -17.07 4.79 26.83
N LYS A 463 -16.18 3.81 26.64
CA LYS A 463 -16.05 2.66 27.57
C LYS A 463 -15.44 3.04 28.91
N LEU A 464 -14.59 4.08 28.94
CA LEU A 464 -14.08 4.71 30.17
C LEU A 464 -15.08 5.70 30.80
N ARG A 465 -16.29 5.84 30.24
CA ARG A 465 -17.32 6.82 30.65
C ARG A 465 -16.90 8.29 30.54
N ARG A 466 -15.89 8.56 29.71
CA ARG A 466 -15.39 9.92 29.38
C ARG A 466 -16.13 10.46 28.16
N TYR A 467 -17.45 10.53 28.25
CA TYR A 467 -18.31 10.82 27.10
C TYR A 467 -18.10 12.21 26.49
N GLN A 468 -17.71 13.19 27.31
CA GLN A 468 -17.39 14.55 26.87
C GLN A 468 -16.17 14.61 25.94
N GLU A 469 -15.27 13.64 26.00
CA GLU A 469 -14.11 13.56 25.10
C GLU A 469 -14.42 12.69 23.87
N ALA A 470 -15.34 11.73 23.99
CA ALA A 470 -15.78 10.89 22.87
C ALA A 470 -16.59 11.71 21.84
N GLU A 471 -17.49 12.57 22.30
CA GLU A 471 -18.39 13.35 21.45
C GLU A 471 -17.69 14.16 20.34
N PRO A 472 -16.67 15.01 20.62
CA PRO A 472 -16.03 15.80 19.58
C PRO A 472 -15.36 14.92 18.53
N LEU A 473 -14.78 13.79 18.94
CA LEU A 473 -14.15 12.85 18.02
C LEU A 473 -15.19 12.15 17.12
N ASP A 474 -16.27 11.62 17.70
CA ASP A 474 -17.36 10.99 16.94
C ASP A 474 -18.02 11.97 15.97
N SER A 475 -18.17 13.24 16.38
CA SER A 475 -18.75 14.31 15.55
C SER A 475 -17.89 14.62 14.33
N ILE A 476 -16.58 14.79 14.52
CA ILE A 476 -15.62 15.01 13.43
C ILE A 476 -15.63 13.83 12.46
N VAL A 477 -15.61 12.58 12.97
CA VAL A 477 -15.62 11.38 12.13
C VAL A 477 -16.88 11.31 11.28
N LEU A 478 -18.06 11.55 11.86
CA LEU A 478 -19.32 11.55 11.12
C LEU A 478 -19.35 12.64 10.03
N GLU A 479 -18.97 13.87 10.38
CA GLU A 479 -18.97 14.98 9.43
C GLU A 479 -18.06 14.69 8.23
N LYS A 480 -16.83 14.25 8.50
CA LYS A 480 -15.85 13.96 7.44
C LYS A 480 -16.23 12.76 6.58
N ARG A 481 -16.71 11.67 7.17
CA ARG A 481 -17.19 10.51 6.38
C ARG A 481 -18.39 10.87 5.52
N LYS A 482 -19.32 11.68 6.03
CA LYS A 482 -20.46 12.19 5.25
C LYS A 482 -20.01 13.05 4.07
N GLN A 483 -19.00 13.90 4.25
CA GLN A 483 -18.41 14.71 3.17
C GLN A 483 -17.67 13.86 2.12
N LEU A 484 -16.88 12.88 2.55
CA LEU A 484 -15.98 12.10 1.67
C LEU A 484 -16.67 10.93 0.97
N GLN A 485 -17.56 10.22 1.66
CA GLN A 485 -18.15 8.95 1.20
C GLN A 485 -19.67 9.04 1.00
N GLY A 486 -20.30 10.12 1.44
CA GLY A 486 -21.75 10.29 1.43
C GLY A 486 -22.45 9.70 2.66
N ALA A 487 -23.73 10.04 2.81
CA ALA A 487 -24.53 9.69 3.99
C ALA A 487 -24.85 8.20 4.11
N ASP A 488 -24.92 7.48 2.97
CA ASP A 488 -25.38 6.09 2.91
C ASP A 488 -24.23 5.08 2.96
N HIS A 489 -22.98 5.54 2.96
CA HIS A 489 -21.81 4.65 3.02
C HIS A 489 -21.77 3.88 4.36
N PRO A 490 -21.44 2.57 4.36
CA PRO A 490 -21.42 1.76 5.58
C PRO A 490 -20.59 2.38 6.72
N ASP A 491 -19.43 2.95 6.40
CA ASP A 491 -18.58 3.63 7.39
C ASP A 491 -19.25 4.90 7.96
N THR A 492 -20.01 5.64 7.15
CA THR A 492 -20.77 6.81 7.62
C THR A 492 -21.90 6.39 8.55
N LEU A 493 -22.60 5.29 8.23
CA LEU A 493 -23.64 4.71 9.10
C LEU A 493 -23.05 4.20 10.42
N GLU A 494 -21.85 3.62 10.40
CA GLU A 494 -21.14 3.21 11.62
C GLU A 494 -20.77 4.42 12.49
N ALA A 495 -20.23 5.49 11.88
CA ALA A 495 -19.92 6.73 12.61
C ALA A 495 -21.17 7.37 13.21
N MET A 496 -22.28 7.35 12.47
CA MET A 496 -23.57 7.85 12.94
C MET A 496 -24.08 7.04 14.14
N ALA A 497 -23.98 5.71 14.08
CA ALA A 497 -24.35 4.83 15.20
C ALA A 497 -23.46 5.05 16.43
N ASN A 498 -22.17 5.33 16.24
CA ASN A 498 -21.25 5.61 17.34
C ASN A 498 -21.56 6.94 18.03
N LEU A 499 -21.76 8.01 17.26
CA LEU A 499 -22.17 9.32 17.80
C LEU A 499 -23.51 9.24 18.53
N ALA A 500 -24.49 8.54 17.96
CA ALA A 500 -25.79 8.35 18.59
C ALA A 500 -25.69 7.61 19.94
N ALA A 501 -24.87 6.56 20.00
CA ALA A 501 -24.61 5.87 21.25
C ALA A 501 -23.84 6.76 22.25
N THR A 502 -22.98 7.66 21.81
CA THR A 502 -22.35 8.68 22.69
C THR A 502 -23.38 9.66 23.23
N TYR A 503 -24.32 10.15 22.42
CA TYR A 503 -25.45 10.97 22.89
C TYR A 503 -26.36 10.22 23.86
N HIS A 504 -26.66 8.94 23.60
CA HIS A 504 -27.44 8.11 24.52
C HIS A 504 -26.76 8.02 25.90
N GLU A 505 -25.45 7.79 25.95
CA GLU A 505 -24.70 7.73 27.22
C GLU A 505 -24.61 9.09 27.95
N LEU A 506 -24.65 10.20 27.21
CA LEU A 506 -24.76 11.56 27.76
C LEU A 506 -26.18 11.90 28.25
N GLY A 507 -27.17 11.03 28.03
CA GLY A 507 -28.58 11.30 28.32
C GLY A 507 -29.26 12.23 27.31
N ARG A 508 -28.59 12.54 26.19
CA ARG A 508 -29.07 13.41 25.10
C ARG A 508 -29.90 12.61 24.10
N TYR A 509 -30.95 11.96 24.58
CA TYR A 509 -31.76 11.01 23.80
C TYR A 509 -32.45 11.64 22.59
N GLN A 510 -32.82 12.93 22.67
CA GLN A 510 -33.43 13.67 21.57
C GLN A 510 -32.48 13.86 20.37
N GLU A 511 -31.16 13.85 20.60
CA GLU A 511 -30.16 13.94 19.53
C GLU A 511 -29.72 12.54 19.04
N ALA A 512 -29.78 11.52 19.90
CA ALA A 512 -29.51 10.14 19.51
C ALA A 512 -30.59 9.59 18.55
N GLU A 513 -31.88 9.83 18.86
CA GLU A 513 -33.02 9.28 18.13
C GLU A 513 -32.96 9.48 16.60
N PRO A 514 -32.80 10.71 16.05
CA PRO A 514 -32.80 10.91 14.60
C PRO A 514 -31.65 10.17 13.90
N LEU A 515 -30.48 10.09 14.54
CA LEU A 515 -29.33 9.37 14.01
C LEU A 515 -29.59 7.85 14.00
N GLU A 516 -30.13 7.30 15.08
CA GLU A 516 -30.48 5.87 15.16
C GLU A 516 -31.59 5.48 14.17
N GLY A 517 -32.58 6.36 13.97
CA GLY A 517 -33.63 6.18 12.97
C GLY A 517 -33.09 6.09 11.55
N ILE A 518 -32.17 6.98 11.17
CA ILE A 518 -31.50 6.94 9.86
C ILE A 518 -30.68 5.65 9.70
N VAL A 519 -29.87 5.29 10.71
CA VAL A 519 -29.05 4.07 10.68
C VAL A 519 -29.92 2.83 10.52
N LEU A 520 -31.02 2.74 11.26
CA LEU A 520 -31.94 1.60 11.19
C LEU A 520 -32.55 1.47 9.79
N GLU A 521 -33.12 2.55 9.25
CA GLU A 521 -33.78 2.53 7.95
C GLU A 521 -32.78 2.16 6.84
N LYS A 522 -31.59 2.76 6.85
CA LYS A 522 -30.56 2.49 5.84
C LYS A 522 -30.01 1.07 5.94
N ARG A 523 -29.74 0.56 7.15
CA ARG A 523 -29.31 -0.85 7.32
C ARG A 523 -30.39 -1.84 6.91
N LYS A 524 -31.66 -1.53 7.18
CA LYS A 524 -32.79 -2.35 6.72
C LYS A 524 -32.87 -2.41 5.20
N GLN A 525 -32.64 -1.30 4.51
CA GLN A 525 -32.60 -1.23 3.04
C GLN A 525 -31.39 -1.99 2.45
N LEU A 526 -30.20 -1.82 3.04
CA LEU A 526 -28.94 -2.35 2.48
C LEU A 526 -28.68 -3.82 2.84
N LEU A 527 -28.95 -4.21 4.09
CA LEU A 527 -28.58 -5.51 4.65
C LEU A 527 -29.80 -6.43 4.88
N GLY A 528 -31.00 -5.86 4.86
CA GLY A 528 -32.23 -6.54 5.21
C GLY A 528 -32.59 -6.42 6.70
N ALA A 529 -33.85 -6.73 7.01
CA ALA A 529 -34.41 -6.61 8.37
C ALA A 529 -33.79 -7.58 9.38
N ASP A 530 -33.37 -8.76 8.91
CA ASP A 530 -32.90 -9.86 9.77
C ASP A 530 -31.37 -9.82 9.99
N HIS A 531 -30.67 -8.89 9.34
CA HIS A 531 -29.21 -8.78 9.48
C HIS A 531 -28.81 -8.41 10.93
N PRO A 532 -27.76 -9.01 11.51
CA PRO A 532 -27.36 -8.75 12.89
C PRO A 532 -27.12 -7.27 13.23
N GLU A 533 -26.60 -6.48 12.28
CA GLU A 533 -26.40 -5.04 12.47
C GLU A 533 -27.70 -4.22 12.44
N THR A 534 -28.69 -4.66 11.65
CA THR A 534 -30.02 -4.06 11.62
C THR A 534 -30.74 -4.32 12.95
N LEU A 535 -30.68 -5.55 13.46
CA LEU A 535 -31.23 -5.91 14.76
C LEU A 535 -30.56 -5.14 15.92
N GLN A 536 -29.25 -4.88 15.82
CA GLN A 536 -28.55 -4.05 16.80
C GLN A 536 -29.00 -2.59 16.74
N ALA A 537 -29.21 -2.03 15.54
CA ALA A 537 -29.75 -0.67 15.38
C ALA A 537 -31.18 -0.56 15.94
N MET A 538 -32.03 -1.55 15.70
CA MET A 538 -33.38 -1.63 16.30
C MET A 538 -33.30 -1.64 17.84
N ALA A 539 -32.41 -2.45 18.42
CA ALA A 539 -32.27 -2.54 19.87
C ALA A 539 -31.78 -1.22 20.51
N ASN A 540 -30.89 -0.50 19.82
CA ASN A 540 -30.40 0.80 20.29
C ASN A 540 -31.53 1.85 20.25
N LEU A 541 -32.24 1.96 19.12
CA LEU A 541 -33.38 2.88 18.98
C LEU A 541 -34.50 2.59 19.98
N ALA A 542 -34.81 1.33 20.23
CA ALA A 542 -35.76 0.93 21.25
C ALA A 542 -35.31 1.34 22.67
N GLY A 543 -34.00 1.20 22.94
CA GLY A 543 -33.38 1.71 24.15
C GLY A 543 -33.62 3.20 24.34
N THR A 544 -33.39 4.00 23.29
CA THR A 544 -33.64 5.44 23.25
C THR A 544 -35.12 5.78 23.46
N TYR A 545 -36.05 5.11 22.76
CA TYR A 545 -37.49 5.28 22.97
C TYR A 545 -37.90 5.02 24.41
N ARG A 546 -37.36 3.97 25.03
CA ARG A 546 -37.63 3.67 26.44
C ARG A 546 -37.15 4.79 27.37
N GLN A 547 -36.02 5.44 27.08
CA GLN A 547 -35.54 6.57 27.89
C GLN A 547 -36.39 7.84 27.68
N LEU A 548 -36.91 8.03 26.46
CA LEU A 548 -37.85 9.10 26.13
C LEU A 548 -39.29 8.86 26.65
N GLY A 549 -39.56 7.71 27.27
CA GLY A 549 -40.89 7.35 27.77
C GLY A 549 -41.85 6.78 26.72
N ARG A 550 -41.36 6.57 25.49
CA ARG A 550 -42.10 6.01 24.35
C ARG A 550 -42.11 4.47 24.42
N TYR A 551 -42.72 3.94 25.48
CA TYR A 551 -42.61 2.52 25.81
C TYR A 551 -43.27 1.58 24.81
N GLN A 552 -44.39 1.97 24.18
CA GLN A 552 -45.04 1.15 23.16
C GLN A 552 -44.16 0.95 21.91
N GLU A 553 -43.44 1.99 21.50
CA GLU A 553 -42.54 1.92 20.34
C GLU A 553 -41.28 1.12 20.66
N ALA A 554 -40.75 1.25 21.88
CA ALA A 554 -39.68 0.40 22.37
C ALA A 554 -40.08 -1.09 22.39
N GLU A 555 -41.28 -1.40 22.89
CA GLU A 555 -41.81 -2.77 22.94
C GLU A 555 -41.91 -3.39 21.53
N LEU A 556 -42.42 -2.64 20.56
CA LEU A 556 -42.57 -3.12 19.19
C LEU A 556 -41.22 -3.56 18.62
N LEU A 557 -40.21 -2.69 18.71
CA LEU A 557 -38.87 -2.97 18.21
C LEU A 557 -38.18 -4.10 18.99
N GLU A 558 -38.25 -4.10 20.32
CA GLU A 558 -37.64 -5.13 21.16
C GLU A 558 -38.27 -6.52 20.94
N SER A 559 -39.58 -6.59 20.67
CA SER A 559 -40.28 -7.84 20.36
C SER A 559 -39.80 -8.43 19.03
N ILE A 560 -39.67 -7.61 17.99
CA ILE A 560 -39.11 -8.02 16.69
C ILE A 560 -37.69 -8.53 16.87
N VAL A 561 -36.84 -7.78 17.58
CA VAL A 561 -35.45 -8.15 17.84
C VAL A 561 -35.34 -9.50 18.56
N LEU A 562 -36.16 -9.71 19.60
CA LEU A 562 -36.18 -10.96 20.34
C LEU A 562 -36.60 -12.14 19.47
N GLU A 563 -37.69 -12.01 18.71
CA GLU A 563 -38.18 -13.07 17.84
C GLU A 563 -37.12 -13.48 16.80
N LYS A 564 -36.53 -12.49 16.12
CA LYS A 564 -35.52 -12.72 15.09
C LYS A 564 -34.23 -13.30 15.64
N GLN A 565 -33.74 -12.83 16.79
CA GLN A 565 -32.55 -13.40 17.41
C GLN A 565 -32.76 -14.83 17.89
N LYS A 566 -33.97 -15.14 18.39
CA LYS A 566 -34.35 -16.51 18.76
C LYS A 566 -34.37 -17.43 17.53
N GLN A 567 -34.88 -16.97 16.39
CA GLN A 567 -34.87 -17.72 15.13
C GLN A 567 -33.45 -17.95 14.60
N LEU A 568 -32.60 -16.91 14.61
CA LEU A 568 -31.27 -16.95 13.99
C LEU A 568 -30.22 -17.68 14.83
N GLN A 569 -30.26 -17.52 16.16
CA GLN A 569 -29.18 -17.94 17.05
C GLN A 569 -29.65 -18.87 18.19
N GLY A 570 -30.95 -19.12 18.27
CA GLY A 570 -31.55 -19.91 19.34
C GLY A 570 -31.86 -19.10 20.60
N ALA A 571 -32.63 -19.72 21.49
CA ALA A 571 -33.12 -19.09 22.72
C ALA A 571 -32.02 -18.79 23.74
N ASP A 572 -30.96 -19.60 23.76
CA ASP A 572 -29.92 -19.55 24.79
C ASP A 572 -28.75 -18.63 24.40
N HIS A 573 -28.74 -18.09 23.17
CA HIS A 573 -27.66 -17.25 22.70
C HIS A 573 -27.56 -15.93 23.50
N PRO A 574 -26.35 -15.45 23.85
CA PRO A 574 -26.18 -14.24 24.67
C PRO A 574 -26.88 -12.98 24.14
N LYS A 575 -27.06 -12.85 22.82
CA LYS A 575 -27.79 -11.72 22.21
C LYS A 575 -29.30 -11.85 22.46
N THR A 576 -29.87 -13.05 22.26
CA THR A 576 -31.27 -13.35 22.56
C THR A 576 -31.59 -13.08 24.03
N LEU A 577 -30.74 -13.54 24.96
CA LEU A 577 -30.90 -13.26 26.39
C LEU A 577 -30.80 -11.76 26.73
N SER A 578 -30.06 -10.99 25.93
CA SER A 578 -29.97 -9.53 26.11
C SER A 578 -31.25 -8.84 25.60
N ALA A 579 -31.80 -9.25 24.45
CA ALA A 579 -33.07 -8.74 23.95
C ALA A 579 -34.25 -9.07 24.89
N MET A 580 -34.30 -10.30 25.44
CA MET A 580 -35.27 -10.65 26.48
C MET A 580 -35.18 -9.71 27.68
N GLY A 581 -33.96 -9.41 28.15
CA GLY A 581 -33.74 -8.51 29.28
C GLY A 581 -34.18 -7.06 28.99
N ASN A 582 -33.97 -6.59 27.76
CA ASN A 582 -34.40 -5.25 27.33
C ASN A 582 -35.93 -5.16 27.28
N LEU A 583 -36.59 -6.12 26.62
CA LEU A 583 -38.05 -6.22 26.55
C LEU A 583 -38.69 -6.31 27.95
N ALA A 584 -38.12 -7.13 28.83
CA ALA A 584 -38.59 -7.24 30.21
C ALA A 584 -38.47 -5.91 30.98
N ALA A 585 -37.42 -5.14 30.72
CA ALA A 585 -37.26 -3.84 31.34
C ALA A 585 -38.28 -2.81 30.80
N THR A 586 -38.70 -2.93 29.53
CA THR A 586 -39.80 -2.14 28.95
C THR A 586 -41.15 -2.56 29.54
N TYR A 587 -41.44 -3.86 29.68
CA TYR A 587 -42.64 -4.35 30.38
C TYR A 587 -42.74 -3.82 31.80
N ARG A 588 -41.63 -3.78 32.55
CA ARG A 588 -41.61 -3.17 33.88
C ARG A 588 -41.96 -1.68 33.87
N LYS A 589 -41.58 -0.94 32.82
CA LYS A 589 -41.94 0.48 32.66
C LYS A 589 -43.41 0.68 32.28
N LEU A 590 -43.98 -0.26 31.53
CA LEU A 590 -45.41 -0.32 31.19
C LEU A 590 -46.30 -0.82 32.35
N GLY A 591 -45.73 -1.22 33.49
CA GLY A 591 -46.46 -1.79 34.61
C GLY A 591 -46.85 -3.27 34.44
N ARG A 592 -46.39 -3.92 33.36
CA ARG A 592 -46.60 -5.34 33.04
C ARG A 592 -45.59 -6.22 33.79
N TYR A 593 -45.66 -6.19 35.12
CA TYR A 593 -44.64 -6.79 35.99
C TYR A 593 -44.57 -8.31 35.90
N GLN A 594 -45.70 -8.99 35.68
CA GLN A 594 -45.75 -10.46 35.52
C GLN A 594 -44.98 -10.93 34.27
N GLU A 595 -45.15 -10.23 33.16
CA GLU A 595 -44.45 -10.56 31.91
C GLU A 595 -42.96 -10.21 31.99
N ALA A 596 -42.63 -9.11 32.68
CA ALA A 596 -41.24 -8.76 32.99
C ALA A 596 -40.55 -9.84 33.85
N GLU A 597 -41.26 -10.36 34.86
CA GLU A 597 -40.77 -11.44 35.72
C GLU A 597 -40.46 -12.71 34.92
N GLN A 598 -41.39 -13.17 34.07
CA GLN A 598 -41.21 -14.37 33.26
C GLN A 598 -39.95 -14.30 32.41
N LEU A 599 -39.77 -13.21 31.67
CA LEU A 599 -38.58 -13.02 30.83
C LEU A 599 -37.29 -12.90 31.67
N GLN A 600 -37.33 -12.18 32.79
CA GLN A 600 -36.17 -12.03 33.67
C GLN A 600 -35.77 -13.33 34.36
N GLY A 601 -36.73 -14.18 34.73
CA GLY A 601 -36.49 -15.51 35.28
C GLY A 601 -35.73 -16.39 34.31
N ILE A 602 -36.17 -16.46 33.05
CA ILE A 602 -35.49 -17.21 31.98
C ILE A 602 -34.05 -16.69 31.79
N VAL A 603 -33.89 -15.36 31.69
CA VAL A 603 -32.56 -14.75 31.51
C VAL A 603 -31.62 -15.06 32.67
N LEU A 604 -32.11 -15.00 33.91
CA LEU A 604 -31.31 -15.30 35.10
C LEU A 604 -30.87 -16.76 35.12
N GLU A 605 -31.80 -17.69 34.90
CA GLU A 605 -31.52 -19.13 34.89
C GLU A 605 -30.47 -19.48 33.84
N LYS A 606 -30.68 -19.02 32.59
CA LYS A 606 -29.77 -19.31 31.48
C LYS A 606 -28.40 -18.68 31.67
N ARG A 607 -28.32 -17.44 32.16
CA ARG A 607 -27.02 -16.80 32.45
C ARG A 607 -26.29 -17.51 33.60
N LYS A 608 -27.00 -18.00 34.62
CA LYS A 608 -26.41 -18.78 35.70
C LYS A 608 -25.85 -20.10 35.19
N GLN A 609 -26.54 -20.79 34.27
CA GLN A 609 -26.06 -22.01 33.62
C GLN A 609 -24.84 -21.77 32.73
N LEU A 610 -24.87 -20.71 31.90
CA LEU A 610 -23.84 -20.46 30.88
C LEU A 610 -22.59 -19.75 31.41
N LEU A 611 -22.75 -18.82 32.36
CA LEU A 611 -21.69 -17.92 32.80
C LEU A 611 -21.33 -18.10 34.28
N GLY A 612 -22.13 -18.87 35.03
CA GLY A 612 -22.02 -18.98 36.48
C GLY A 612 -22.77 -17.88 37.23
N ALA A 613 -22.91 -18.09 38.54
CA ALA A 613 -23.68 -17.20 39.42
C ALA A 613 -23.03 -15.83 39.63
N ASP A 614 -21.69 -15.79 39.64
CA ASP A 614 -20.91 -14.60 40.00
C ASP A 614 -20.58 -13.71 38.79
N HIS A 615 -20.90 -14.15 37.58
CA HIS A 615 -20.61 -13.37 36.39
C HIS A 615 -21.38 -12.03 36.39
N PRO A 616 -20.76 -10.89 36.03
CA PRO A 616 -21.39 -9.56 36.11
C PRO A 616 -22.76 -9.46 35.43
N LYS A 617 -22.95 -10.14 34.30
CA LYS A 617 -24.24 -10.21 33.59
C LYS A 617 -25.32 -11.00 34.33
N THR A 618 -24.94 -12.01 35.11
CA THR A 618 -25.85 -12.79 35.96
C THR A 618 -26.28 -11.94 37.15
N LEU A 619 -25.33 -11.27 37.81
CA LEU A 619 -25.61 -10.32 38.89
C LEU A 619 -26.53 -9.17 38.45
N SER A 620 -26.34 -8.65 37.24
CA SER A 620 -27.24 -7.64 36.66
C SER A 620 -28.66 -8.19 36.44
N ALA A 621 -28.80 -9.43 35.97
CA ALA A 621 -30.10 -10.07 35.82
C ALA A 621 -30.81 -10.25 37.18
N MET A 622 -30.08 -10.64 38.22
CA MET A 622 -30.60 -10.73 39.60
C MET A 622 -31.12 -9.38 40.10
N LYS A 623 -30.36 -8.29 39.89
CA LYS A 623 -30.79 -6.94 40.28
C LYS A 623 -32.06 -6.50 39.56
N ASN A 624 -32.18 -6.82 38.26
CA ASN A 624 -33.36 -6.48 37.48
C ASN A 624 -34.60 -7.27 37.94
N LEU A 625 -34.45 -8.57 38.20
CA LEU A 625 -35.54 -9.42 38.73
C LEU A 625 -35.97 -8.98 40.13
N ALA A 626 -35.01 -8.68 41.02
CA ALA A 626 -35.30 -8.14 42.34
C ALA A 626 -36.07 -6.81 42.27
N ALA A 627 -35.73 -5.94 41.31
CA ALA A 627 -36.47 -4.70 41.10
C ALA A 627 -37.92 -4.93 40.64
N THR A 628 -38.18 -6.00 39.88
CA THR A 628 -39.54 -6.42 39.49
C THR A 628 -40.31 -7.01 40.67
N TYR A 629 -39.67 -7.86 41.49
CA TYR A 629 -40.29 -8.37 42.72
C TYR A 629 -40.69 -7.27 43.69
N CYS A 630 -39.88 -6.23 43.88
CA CYS A 630 -40.28 -5.06 44.66
C CYS A 630 -41.55 -4.39 44.12
N LYS A 631 -41.75 -4.35 42.79
CA LYS A 631 -42.95 -3.77 42.16
C LYS A 631 -44.18 -4.68 42.29
N LEU A 632 -43.97 -5.98 42.44
CA LEU A 632 -45.02 -6.97 42.72
C LEU A 632 -45.36 -7.10 44.21
N GLY A 633 -44.71 -6.33 45.09
CA GLY A 633 -44.88 -6.45 46.55
C GLY A 633 -44.19 -7.66 47.19
N ARG A 634 -43.38 -8.39 46.42
CA ARG A 634 -42.63 -9.59 46.84
C ARG A 634 -41.27 -9.20 47.44
N TYR A 635 -41.30 -8.48 48.55
CA TYR A 635 -40.10 -7.86 49.12
C TYR A 635 -39.06 -8.87 49.62
N GLN A 636 -39.50 -10.00 50.19
CA GLN A 636 -38.60 -11.03 50.74
C GLN A 636 -37.74 -11.66 49.63
N GLU A 637 -38.34 -12.08 48.52
CA GLU A 637 -37.61 -12.65 47.38
C GLU A 637 -36.70 -11.63 46.70
N ALA A 638 -37.09 -10.35 46.72
CA ALA A 638 -36.24 -9.27 46.24
C ALA A 638 -34.99 -9.08 47.13
N GLU A 639 -35.13 -9.21 48.45
CA GLU A 639 -34.01 -9.14 49.39
C GLU A 639 -33.06 -10.33 49.25
N GLU A 640 -33.58 -11.55 49.05
CA GLU A 640 -32.75 -12.74 48.82
C GLU A 640 -31.86 -12.59 47.57
N LEU A 641 -32.44 -12.13 46.45
CA LEU A 641 -31.68 -11.86 45.23
C LEU A 641 -30.68 -10.70 45.40
N LYS A 642 -31.05 -9.65 46.16
CA LYS A 642 -30.15 -8.52 46.45
C LYS A 642 -28.99 -8.95 47.33
N ALA A 643 -29.23 -9.73 48.38
CA ALA A 643 -28.22 -10.22 49.31
C ALA A 643 -27.17 -11.08 48.60
N PHE A 644 -27.62 -11.97 47.71
CA PHE A 644 -26.71 -12.76 46.86
C PHE A 644 -25.86 -11.84 45.96
N SER A 645 -26.48 -10.84 45.33
CA SER A 645 -25.76 -9.92 44.44
C SER A 645 -24.75 -8.99 45.15
N HIS A 646 -24.95 -8.68 46.43
CA HIS A 646 -24.08 -7.76 47.19
C HIS A 646 -22.88 -8.47 47.83
N LYS A 647 -22.99 -9.74 48.22
CA LYS A 647 -21.87 -10.52 48.79
C LYS A 647 -20.68 -10.63 47.83
N HIS A 648 -20.92 -10.63 46.52
CA HIS A 648 -19.89 -10.85 45.49
C HIS A 648 -19.41 -9.58 44.77
N VAL A 649 -19.85 -8.38 45.18
CA VAL A 649 -19.36 -7.09 44.64
C VAL A 649 -18.27 -6.46 45.54
N ARG A 650 -18.03 -7.03 46.73
CA ARG A 650 -17.04 -6.56 47.72
C ARG A 650 -15.77 -7.44 47.83
N MET A 651 -15.64 -8.46 46.98
CA MET A 651 -14.39 -9.18 46.69
C MET A 651 -13.92 -8.76 45.30
#